data_AF-C3YYC6-F1
#
_entry.id   AF-C3YYC6-F1
#
_cell.length_a   1.000
_cell.length_b   1.000
_cell.length_c   1.000
_cell.angle_alpha   90.00
_cell.angle_beta   90.00
_cell.angle_gamma   90.00
#
_symmetry.space_group_name_H-M   'P 1'
#
loop_
_entity.id
_entity.type
_entity.pdbx_description
1 polymer ?
#
loop_
_entity_poly.entity_id
_entity_poly.type
_entity_poly.pdbx_seq_one_letter_code
_entity_poly.pdbx_strand_id
1 'polypeptide(L)'
;IVLENNEYRGVLVAISPAVPEDPRIVARLQEILTETSQAMYDATERRAYLKNITILIPKSWTPQPEYRTARTELFQRANIRVDQLNPLYGDSPYVKQKSGCGEGGDYIHLTPDYVINKQYGEAVWGPYGKTMVHEWGHLRWGLFDEYGMDSPTGESFPYFYSSVSDGVQATRCSAHLTGTHINMLTGRPCQIDPNTGLPEPACRFAPHLNSNNPATGSYMFMQFLEKVASFCHSDPSGDHTSLHNHEAPNKHNVQCGGRSAWDVMADHPDFSHGANPPRQVVSTQPDFTLIQEVDKRMVLVLDSSGSMRGERIQKLNQVAQHFIRNTVADGSWLGIVDFSTRATTAHALIQVSDDSARDQLAAAVPNSTLGWTCIGCGLLEGIQVLEANGRNAAGGILLVISDGEENQHPNITEAMPTVLDKGVIVDTIAYSDAADANLESLAARTGGMAFFYPEGDNSTALNDAFTATVAARASEEDNSPIQLISEAYALSPGETHSNLLYMDSSVGANTTFNFLWQDGTAPEVAIKDPDGNVISQGMQQYHVISSMKTVQIRVPGVAKAGKWHYNVTNDGPEAQKITVEVTSRAVSMDTPPITVSAQVGSSDVNYTDTEPTYLAVYASVSRGYVPVLGARVEAVVVRPTGDTHQITLLDDGTGADVTKHDGVYSGYFLAFSADGRYSVSVRVDDGNGQAEIVAVSGQLGGTAGGALPIDPAANLNVTVERQKTDQFQRITQGGVFALKGYPRVIPGGGLSDITPPSRITDLRVTSVSFENSTVTLSWTAVGDDFNVNGPGEM
;
A
#
# COMPACT_ATOMS: atom_id res chain seq x y z
N ILE A 1 8.21 10.07 9.15
CA ILE A 1 9.47 9.98 9.93
C ILE A 1 10.48 10.95 9.35
N VAL A 2 11.14 11.74 10.19
CA VAL A 2 12.23 12.66 9.80
C VAL A 2 13.42 12.43 10.73
N LEU A 3 14.63 12.48 10.18
CA LEU A 3 15.89 12.48 10.95
C LEU A 3 16.44 13.90 11.04
N GLU A 4 16.42 14.49 12.22
CA GLU A 4 16.98 15.83 12.44
C GLU A 4 17.90 15.81 13.65
N ASN A 5 19.12 16.36 13.50
CA ASN A 5 20.12 16.35 14.56
C ASN A 5 20.38 14.94 15.13
N ASN A 6 20.49 13.94 14.26
CA ASN A 6 20.64 12.52 14.61
C ASN A 6 19.44 11.89 15.33
N GLU A 7 18.30 12.58 15.43
CA GLU A 7 17.11 12.13 16.17
C GLU A 7 15.97 11.80 15.22
N TYR A 8 15.56 10.52 15.16
CA TYR A 8 14.35 10.14 14.45
C TYR A 8 13.11 10.57 15.23
N ARG A 9 12.25 11.32 14.55
CA ARG A 9 11.00 11.86 15.08
C ARG A 9 9.81 11.45 14.21
N GLY A 10 8.65 11.34 14.85
CA GLY A 10 7.40 10.95 14.20
C GLY A 10 7.36 9.48 13.79
N VAL A 11 7.90 8.60 14.64
CA VAL A 11 7.74 7.14 14.50
C VAL A 11 6.39 6.76 15.10
N LEU A 12 5.53 6.15 14.29
CA LEU A 12 4.22 5.67 14.70
C LEU A 12 4.22 4.14 14.81
N VAL A 13 3.90 3.65 16.00
CA VAL A 13 3.61 2.24 16.29
C VAL A 13 2.11 2.11 16.47
N ALA A 14 1.45 1.13 15.86
CA ALA A 14 0.03 0.90 16.08
C ALA A 14 -0.26 -0.56 16.43
N ILE A 15 -1.19 -0.77 17.36
CA ILE A 15 -1.69 -2.08 17.75
C ILE A 15 -3.04 -2.25 17.07
N SER A 16 -3.22 -3.36 16.36
CA SER A 16 -4.45 -3.65 15.63
C SER A 16 -5.63 -3.85 16.60
N PRO A 17 -6.85 -3.39 16.26
CA PRO A 17 -8.05 -3.69 17.03
C PRO A 17 -8.29 -5.20 17.20
N ALA A 18 -7.84 -6.01 16.24
CA ALA A 18 -7.96 -7.47 16.27
C ALA A 18 -7.02 -8.14 17.29
N VAL A 19 -6.08 -7.39 17.90
CA VAL A 19 -5.20 -7.89 18.97
C VAL A 19 -5.91 -7.74 20.32
N PRO A 20 -6.12 -8.85 21.07
CA PRO A 20 -6.71 -8.80 22.40
C PRO A 20 -5.94 -7.89 23.36
N GLU A 21 -6.66 -7.22 24.27
CA GLU A 21 -6.06 -6.33 25.26
C GLU A 21 -5.06 -7.08 26.16
N ASP A 22 -3.77 -6.72 26.04
CA ASP A 22 -2.72 -7.14 26.95
C ASP A 22 -1.80 -5.94 27.27
N PRO A 23 -1.83 -5.42 28.51
CA PRO A 23 -1.06 -4.24 28.89
C PRO A 23 0.46 -4.47 28.79
N ARG A 24 0.93 -5.72 28.74
CA ARG A 24 2.35 -6.03 28.56
C ARG A 24 2.86 -5.61 27.18
N ILE A 25 2.00 -5.57 26.15
CA ILE A 25 2.40 -5.19 24.78
C ILE A 25 3.01 -3.79 24.79
N VAL A 26 2.34 -2.80 25.38
CA VAL A 26 2.82 -1.42 25.42
C VAL A 26 4.16 -1.31 26.16
N ALA A 27 4.27 -1.93 27.35
CA ALA A 27 5.51 -1.92 28.12
C ALA A 27 6.67 -2.57 27.37
N ARG A 28 6.41 -3.72 26.72
CA ARG A 28 7.41 -4.45 25.94
C ARG A 28 7.84 -3.70 24.68
N LEU A 29 6.92 -3.05 23.97
CA LEU A 29 7.25 -2.18 22.84
C LEU A 29 8.18 -1.04 23.27
N GLN A 30 7.92 -0.42 24.43
CA GLN A 30 8.79 0.65 24.96
C GLN A 30 10.20 0.13 25.26
N GLU A 31 10.32 -1.05 25.85
CA GLU A 31 11.62 -1.68 26.09
C GLU A 31 12.35 -2.02 24.79
N ILE A 32 11.67 -2.71 23.86
CA ILE A 32 12.21 -3.09 22.55
C ILE A 32 12.73 -1.86 21.81
N LEU A 33 11.92 -0.80 21.71
CA LEU A 33 12.30 0.41 20.97
C LEU A 33 13.38 1.23 21.68
N THR A 34 13.50 1.12 23.01
CA THR A 34 14.64 1.68 23.74
C THR A 34 15.92 0.94 23.40
N GLU A 35 15.88 -0.40 23.36
CA GLU A 35 17.01 -1.23 22.92
C GLU A 35 17.37 -0.95 21.44
N THR A 36 16.38 -0.82 20.57
CA THR A 36 16.55 -0.45 19.15
C THR A 36 17.25 0.89 19.00
N SER A 37 16.85 1.90 19.80
CA SER A 37 17.44 3.23 19.74
C SER A 37 18.95 3.21 20.01
N GLN A 38 19.36 2.47 21.04
CA GLN A 38 20.78 2.30 21.35
C GLN A 38 21.51 1.50 20.27
N ALA A 39 20.94 0.39 19.81
CA ALA A 39 21.54 -0.44 18.77
C ALA A 39 21.70 0.32 17.44
N MET A 40 20.74 1.19 17.09
CA MET A 40 20.78 2.05 15.91
C MET A 40 21.87 3.10 16.02
N TYR A 41 22.00 3.71 17.20
CA TYR A 41 23.05 4.67 17.49
C TYR A 41 24.44 4.08 17.27
N ASP A 42 24.66 2.86 17.76
CA ASP A 42 25.93 2.17 17.60
C ASP A 42 26.15 1.74 16.15
N ALA A 43 25.14 1.16 15.50
CA ALA A 43 25.23 0.63 14.13
C ALA A 43 25.39 1.69 13.05
N THR A 44 24.93 2.91 13.30
CA THR A 44 25.05 4.03 12.36
C THR A 44 26.25 4.93 12.66
N GLU A 45 27.26 4.45 13.39
CA GLU A 45 28.41 5.26 13.81
C GLU A 45 27.99 6.57 14.50
N ARG A 46 26.97 6.51 15.38
CA ARG A 46 26.43 7.64 16.15
C ARG A 46 25.72 8.69 15.30
N ARG A 47 25.17 8.29 14.15
CA ARG A 47 24.48 9.20 13.22
C ARG A 47 22.97 9.23 13.39
N ALA A 48 22.35 8.20 13.95
CA ALA A 48 20.91 8.16 14.15
C ALA A 48 20.49 7.36 15.39
N TYR A 49 19.41 7.81 16.05
CA TYR A 49 18.74 7.06 17.12
C TYR A 49 17.26 7.48 17.21
N LEU A 50 16.42 6.69 17.88
CA LEU A 50 14.99 6.98 18.02
C LEU A 50 14.75 8.01 19.13
N LYS A 51 13.99 9.07 18.84
CA LYS A 51 13.69 10.11 19.83
C LYS A 51 12.21 10.25 20.17
N ASN A 52 11.32 10.44 19.20
CA ASN A 52 9.88 10.58 19.47
C ASN A 52 9.10 9.44 18.85
N ILE A 53 8.46 8.66 19.72
CA ILE A 53 7.67 7.49 19.35
C ILE A 53 6.25 7.68 19.87
N THR A 54 5.28 7.54 18.98
CA THR A 54 3.86 7.53 19.30
C THR A 54 3.35 6.09 19.20
N ILE A 55 2.67 5.59 20.23
CA ILE A 55 2.01 4.28 20.23
C ILE A 55 0.50 4.52 20.17
N LEU A 56 -0.12 4.07 19.08
CA LEU A 56 -1.55 4.09 18.82
C LEU A 56 -2.18 2.81 19.38
N ILE A 57 -3.07 3.01 20.33
CA ILE A 57 -3.82 1.98 21.04
C ILE A 57 -5.22 1.90 20.42
N PRO A 58 -5.74 0.71 20.12
CA PRO A 58 -7.04 0.58 19.48
C PRO A 58 -8.16 1.03 20.41
N LYS A 59 -9.26 1.48 19.81
CA LYS A 59 -10.47 1.90 20.54
C LYS A 59 -11.15 0.73 21.27
N SER A 60 -10.86 -0.51 20.86
CA SER A 60 -11.39 -1.74 21.47
C SER A 60 -10.80 -2.01 22.87
N TRP A 61 -9.65 -1.42 23.19
CA TRP A 61 -9.01 -1.55 24.51
C TRP A 61 -9.58 -0.56 25.52
N THR A 62 -9.46 -0.89 26.80
CA THR A 62 -9.92 -0.05 27.90
C THR A 62 -9.13 1.27 27.96
N PRO A 63 -9.80 2.44 27.92
CA PRO A 63 -9.14 3.73 28.04
C PRO A 63 -8.39 3.89 29.37
N GLN A 64 -7.17 4.44 29.31
CA GLN A 64 -6.36 4.76 30.49
C GLN A 64 -6.10 6.26 30.61
N PRO A 65 -5.91 6.81 31.82
CA PRO A 65 -5.69 8.25 32.04
C PRO A 65 -4.49 8.85 31.29
N GLU A 66 -3.46 8.05 31.04
CA GLU A 66 -2.26 8.44 30.30
C GLU A 66 -2.45 8.47 28.77
N TYR A 67 -3.51 7.86 28.25
CA TYR A 67 -3.79 7.83 26.82
C TYR A 67 -4.39 9.16 26.38
N ARG A 68 -3.77 9.78 25.38
CA ARG A 68 -4.32 10.98 24.73
C ARG A 68 -5.19 10.58 23.54
N THR A 69 -6.02 11.49 23.06
CA THR A 69 -6.81 11.25 21.85
C THR A 69 -5.91 11.24 20.62
N ALA A 70 -6.05 10.21 19.77
CA ALA A 70 -5.41 10.18 18.46
C ALA A 70 -5.83 11.37 17.60
N ARG A 71 -4.87 11.88 16.80
CA ARG A 71 -5.05 12.99 15.87
C ARG A 71 -5.02 12.41 14.46
N THR A 72 -3.94 12.60 13.72
CA THR A 72 -3.80 12.12 12.33
C THR A 72 -3.26 10.68 12.24
N GLU A 73 -2.97 10.06 13.38
CA GLU A 73 -2.43 8.71 13.49
C GLU A 73 -3.49 7.65 13.17
N LEU A 74 -3.14 6.73 12.27
CA LEU A 74 -4.00 5.62 11.82
C LEU A 74 -3.17 4.34 11.75
N PHE A 75 -3.80 3.20 12.02
CA PHE A 75 -3.14 1.89 11.92
C PHE A 75 -2.49 1.65 10.54
N GLN A 76 -3.19 1.96 9.44
CA GLN A 76 -2.71 1.79 8.06
C GLN A 76 -1.53 2.71 7.70
N ARG A 77 -1.23 3.71 8.54
CA ARG A 77 -0.10 4.63 8.35
C ARG A 77 1.05 4.38 9.32
N ALA A 78 0.89 3.41 10.22
CA ALA A 78 1.90 3.09 11.22
C ALA A 78 3.14 2.49 10.55
N ASN A 79 4.30 2.92 11.05
CA ASN A 79 5.61 2.45 10.61
C ASN A 79 5.92 1.07 11.20
N ILE A 80 5.37 0.77 12.37
CA ILE A 80 5.46 -0.50 13.06
C ILE A 80 4.05 -0.92 13.45
N ARG A 81 3.65 -2.14 13.10
CA ARG A 81 2.32 -2.69 13.37
C ARG A 81 2.44 -3.92 14.24
N VAL A 82 1.66 -3.97 15.31
CA VAL A 82 1.44 -5.19 16.08
C VAL A 82 0.09 -5.75 15.68
N ASP A 83 0.07 -6.90 15.03
CA ASP A 83 -1.14 -7.49 14.48
C ASP A 83 -1.12 -9.02 14.49
N GLN A 84 -2.19 -9.62 13.96
CA GLN A 84 -2.34 -11.05 13.78
C GLN A 84 -1.20 -11.67 12.98
N LEU A 85 -0.95 -12.95 13.25
CA LEU A 85 0.08 -13.74 12.60
C LEU A 85 -0.09 -13.73 11.08
N ASN A 86 0.97 -13.40 10.33
CA ASN A 86 1.04 -13.74 8.92
C ASN A 86 1.47 -15.22 8.78
N PRO A 87 0.63 -16.10 8.18
CA PRO A 87 0.96 -17.51 8.04
C PRO A 87 2.22 -17.81 7.23
N LEU A 88 2.80 -16.86 6.48
CA LEU A 88 4.06 -17.04 5.76
C LEU A 88 5.30 -16.72 6.61
N TYR A 89 5.15 -15.83 7.59
CA TYR A 89 6.26 -15.35 8.41
C TYR A 89 6.26 -15.95 9.82
N GLY A 90 5.11 -16.49 10.26
CA GLY A 90 4.94 -16.88 11.65
C GLY A 90 5.15 -15.66 12.56
N ASP A 91 5.82 -15.88 13.69
CA ASP A 91 6.18 -14.81 14.64
C ASP A 91 7.42 -14.01 14.23
N SER A 92 7.99 -14.27 13.05
CA SER A 92 9.14 -13.52 12.57
C SER A 92 8.77 -12.05 12.33
N PRO A 93 9.54 -11.10 12.89
CA PRO A 93 9.53 -9.74 12.40
C PRO A 93 9.84 -9.72 10.90
N TYR A 94 9.17 -8.83 10.17
CA TYR A 94 9.45 -8.57 8.76
C TYR A 94 8.99 -7.17 8.35
N VAL A 95 9.47 -6.69 7.21
CA VAL A 95 8.97 -5.48 6.55
C VAL A 95 8.23 -5.83 5.26
N LYS A 96 7.04 -5.24 5.07
CA LYS A 96 6.43 -5.22 3.74
C LYS A 96 7.14 -4.18 2.89
N GLN A 97 7.93 -4.60 1.90
CA GLN A 97 8.73 -3.72 1.04
C GLN A 97 8.43 -4.02 -0.44
N LYS A 98 7.82 -3.04 -1.12
CA LYS A 98 7.52 -3.10 -2.56
C LYS A 98 8.47 -2.28 -3.44
N SER A 99 9.26 -1.42 -2.81
CA SER A 99 10.09 -0.43 -3.47
C SER A 99 11.53 -0.91 -3.66
N GLY A 100 12.26 -0.24 -4.55
CA GLY A 100 13.60 -0.62 -4.98
C GLY A 100 14.70 -0.36 -3.96
N CYS A 101 15.95 -0.57 -4.38
CA CYS A 101 17.11 -0.27 -3.55
C CYS A 101 17.16 1.21 -3.16
N GLY A 102 17.35 1.48 -1.86
CA GLY A 102 17.43 2.85 -1.33
C GLY A 102 16.06 3.50 -1.08
N GLU A 103 14.96 2.83 -1.46
CA GLU A 103 13.60 3.27 -1.22
C GLU A 103 12.97 2.49 -0.06
N GLY A 104 12.44 3.21 0.92
CA GLY A 104 11.93 2.61 2.15
C GLY A 104 10.72 1.68 1.95
N GLY A 105 10.60 0.66 2.80
CA GLY A 105 9.42 -0.20 2.89
C GLY A 105 8.19 0.48 3.51
N ASP A 106 7.08 -0.24 3.52
CA ASP A 106 5.76 0.25 3.95
C ASP A 106 5.60 0.25 5.48
N TYR A 107 5.85 -0.89 6.12
CA TYR A 107 5.75 -1.06 7.58
C TYR A 107 6.52 -2.29 8.07
N ILE A 108 7.00 -2.23 9.32
CA ILE A 108 7.44 -3.39 10.10
C ILE A 108 6.22 -4.07 10.68
N HIS A 109 6.11 -5.38 10.54
CA HIS A 109 5.08 -6.20 11.15
C HIS A 109 5.65 -7.01 12.32
N LEU A 110 4.98 -6.96 13.46
CA LEU A 110 5.29 -7.71 14.68
C LEU A 110 4.06 -8.46 15.16
N THR A 111 4.25 -9.61 15.79
CA THR A 111 3.16 -10.35 16.44
C THR A 111 3.14 -10.07 17.95
N PRO A 112 1.97 -10.22 18.62
CA PRO A 112 1.90 -10.15 20.07
C PRO A 112 2.87 -11.12 20.78
N ASP A 113 3.03 -12.34 20.25
CA ASP A 113 3.91 -13.35 20.85
C ASP A 113 5.39 -12.97 20.74
N TYR A 114 5.83 -12.43 19.59
CA TYR A 114 7.17 -11.86 19.46
C TYR A 114 7.39 -10.71 20.45
N VAL A 115 6.42 -9.81 20.63
CA VAL A 115 6.57 -8.64 21.51
C VAL A 115 6.60 -9.04 23.00
N ILE A 116 5.68 -9.90 23.43
CA ILE A 116 5.48 -10.22 24.85
C ILE A 116 6.51 -11.22 25.36
N ASN A 117 6.85 -12.25 24.58
CA ASN A 117 7.67 -13.36 25.05
C ASN A 117 9.16 -13.11 24.80
N LYS A 118 9.78 -12.29 25.66
CA LYS A 118 11.21 -11.92 25.55
C LYS A 118 12.14 -13.12 25.42
N GLN A 119 11.92 -14.16 26.23
CA GLN A 119 12.78 -15.36 26.21
C GLN A 119 12.68 -16.09 24.87
N TYR A 120 11.48 -16.20 24.31
CA TYR A 120 11.28 -16.80 22.99
C TYR A 120 11.92 -15.94 21.89
N GLY A 121 11.63 -14.64 21.87
CA GLY A 121 12.16 -13.74 20.86
C GLY A 121 13.69 -13.72 20.82
N GLU A 122 14.35 -13.60 21.98
CA GLU A 122 15.82 -13.61 22.06
C GLU A 122 16.43 -14.98 21.73
N ALA A 123 15.75 -16.08 22.09
CA ALA A 123 16.23 -17.42 21.78
C ALA A 123 16.14 -17.75 20.28
N VAL A 124 15.20 -17.14 19.55
CA VAL A 124 14.97 -17.42 18.13
C VAL A 124 15.68 -16.41 17.23
N TRP A 125 15.58 -15.10 17.48
CA TRP A 125 16.13 -14.06 16.58
C TRP A 125 17.28 -13.25 17.20
N GLY A 126 17.63 -13.50 18.46
CA GLY A 126 18.68 -12.76 19.16
C GLY A 126 18.18 -11.43 19.74
N PRO A 127 19.09 -10.51 20.10
CA PRO A 127 18.73 -9.28 20.81
C PRO A 127 17.74 -8.42 20.02
N TYR A 128 16.62 -8.06 20.66
CA TYR A 128 15.55 -7.27 20.04
C TYR A 128 16.05 -6.00 19.38
N GLY A 129 16.96 -5.27 20.04
CA GLY A 129 17.53 -4.05 19.48
C GLY A 129 18.21 -4.26 18.13
N LYS A 130 18.96 -5.35 17.93
CA LYS A 130 19.63 -5.63 16.65
C LYS A 130 18.66 -6.09 15.57
N THR A 131 17.73 -6.97 15.92
CA THR A 131 16.66 -7.44 15.01
C THR A 131 15.80 -6.28 14.53
N MET A 132 15.42 -5.36 15.41
CA MET A 132 14.64 -4.19 15.01
C MET A 132 15.42 -3.20 14.15
N VAL A 133 16.75 -3.09 14.29
CA VAL A 133 17.57 -2.24 13.40
C VAL A 133 17.76 -2.90 12.02
N HIS A 134 17.81 -4.23 11.96
CA HIS A 134 17.72 -4.97 10.70
C HIS A 134 16.41 -4.63 9.96
N GLU A 135 15.27 -4.76 10.63
CA GLU A 135 13.96 -4.38 10.05
C GLU A 135 13.87 -2.88 9.74
N TRP A 136 14.47 -2.02 10.56
CA TRP A 136 14.56 -0.59 10.26
C TRP A 136 15.36 -0.30 8.98
N GLY A 137 16.38 -1.10 8.67
CA GLY A 137 17.15 -1.01 7.43
C GLY A 137 16.29 -1.19 6.19
N HIS A 138 15.39 -2.18 6.20
CA HIS A 138 14.38 -2.37 5.16
C HIS A 138 13.37 -1.22 5.12
N LEU A 139 12.82 -0.85 6.29
CA LEU A 139 11.77 0.17 6.38
C LEU A 139 12.24 1.55 5.92
N ARG A 140 13.38 2.02 6.41
CA ARG A 140 13.79 3.43 6.24
C ARG A 140 14.79 3.63 5.11
N TRP A 141 15.74 2.73 4.95
CA TRP A 141 16.86 2.92 4.01
C TRP A 141 16.74 2.07 2.76
N GLY A 142 15.68 1.26 2.62
CA GLY A 142 15.46 0.42 1.43
C GLY A 142 16.56 -0.63 1.24
N LEU A 143 17.09 -1.16 2.35
CA LEU A 143 18.04 -2.26 2.31
C LEU A 143 17.32 -3.58 2.06
N PHE A 144 18.09 -4.62 1.74
CA PHE A 144 17.60 -5.98 1.57
C PHE A 144 18.53 -6.95 2.29
N ASP A 145 18.12 -8.20 2.40
CA ASP A 145 18.87 -9.24 3.08
C ASP A 145 20.17 -9.60 2.36
N GLU A 146 21.22 -9.79 3.16
CA GLU A 146 22.55 -10.18 2.71
C GLU A 146 22.82 -11.70 2.88
N TYR A 147 21.77 -12.49 3.16
CA TYR A 147 21.77 -13.98 3.19
C TYR A 147 21.11 -14.60 1.94
N GLY A 148 21.39 -15.90 1.74
CA GLY A 148 20.56 -16.74 0.89
C GLY A 148 19.25 -17.13 1.59
N MET A 149 18.18 -17.35 0.83
CA MET A 149 16.85 -17.69 1.32
C MET A 149 16.07 -18.52 0.29
N ASP A 150 15.12 -19.33 0.75
CA ASP A 150 14.13 -20.00 -0.10
C ASP A 150 12.74 -19.61 0.39
N SER A 151 12.04 -18.75 -0.36
CA SER A 151 10.67 -18.36 -0.04
C SER A 151 9.69 -19.49 -0.35
N PRO A 152 8.73 -19.78 0.55
CA PRO A 152 7.54 -20.60 0.29
C PRO A 152 6.81 -20.27 -1.00
N THR A 153 6.82 -19.00 -1.39
CA THR A 153 6.06 -18.51 -2.56
C THR A 153 6.84 -18.69 -3.86
N GLY A 154 8.14 -18.95 -3.81
CA GLY A 154 8.97 -19.36 -4.96
C GLY A 154 10.15 -18.45 -5.30
N GLU A 155 10.30 -17.30 -4.64
CA GLU A 155 11.55 -16.51 -4.71
C GLU A 155 12.68 -17.25 -3.98
N SER A 156 13.89 -17.27 -4.53
CA SER A 156 15.04 -17.93 -3.90
C SER A 156 16.34 -17.21 -4.25
N PHE A 157 17.19 -17.06 -3.24
CA PHE A 157 18.56 -16.57 -3.34
C PHE A 157 19.50 -17.66 -2.82
N PRO A 158 20.52 -18.07 -3.58
CA PRO A 158 21.27 -19.26 -3.26
C PRO A 158 22.12 -19.07 -1.99
N TYR A 159 22.19 -20.11 -1.15
CA TYR A 159 22.99 -20.10 0.08
C TYR A 159 24.49 -20.24 -0.16
N PHE A 160 24.87 -20.71 -1.35
CA PHE A 160 26.26 -20.90 -1.76
C PHE A 160 26.42 -20.51 -3.22
N TYR A 161 27.62 -20.07 -3.58
CA TYR A 161 27.97 -19.67 -4.93
C TYR A 161 29.44 -19.99 -5.21
N SER A 162 29.81 -20.05 -6.49
CA SER A 162 31.22 -20.17 -6.88
C SER A 162 31.80 -18.78 -7.10
N SER A 163 32.67 -18.35 -6.19
CA SER A 163 33.47 -17.14 -6.32
C SER A 163 34.50 -17.29 -7.43
N VAL A 164 34.89 -16.16 -8.03
CA VAL A 164 35.92 -16.10 -9.09
C VAL A 164 37.30 -16.46 -8.54
N SER A 165 37.62 -16.06 -7.31
CA SER A 165 38.93 -16.26 -6.68
C SER A 165 38.96 -17.42 -5.68
N ASP A 166 37.86 -17.65 -4.96
CA ASP A 166 37.88 -18.45 -3.73
C ASP A 166 37.07 -19.74 -3.81
N GLY A 167 36.68 -20.15 -5.03
CA GLY A 167 35.88 -21.35 -5.26
C GLY A 167 34.51 -21.26 -4.60
N VAL A 168 33.99 -22.39 -4.08
CA VAL A 168 32.67 -22.43 -3.45
C VAL A 168 32.67 -21.67 -2.12
N GLN A 169 31.85 -20.63 -2.04
CA GLN A 169 31.65 -19.78 -0.87
C GLN A 169 30.19 -19.82 -0.40
N ALA A 170 29.98 -19.58 0.89
CA ALA A 170 28.65 -19.30 1.41
C ALA A 170 28.23 -17.88 1.05
N THR A 171 26.96 -17.67 0.76
CA THR A 171 26.36 -16.33 0.58
C THR A 171 26.34 -15.62 1.92
N ARG A 172 27.21 -14.63 2.07
CA ARG A 172 27.42 -13.85 3.29
C ARG A 172 28.00 -12.49 2.92
N CYS A 173 27.67 -11.48 3.71
CA CYS A 173 28.25 -10.16 3.50
C CYS A 173 29.76 -10.13 3.79
N SER A 174 30.19 -10.50 5.01
CA SER A 174 31.61 -10.49 5.37
C SER A 174 32.22 -11.88 5.21
N ALA A 175 33.28 -11.98 4.40
CA ALA A 175 34.05 -13.22 4.24
C ALA A 175 34.79 -13.65 5.53
N HIS A 176 34.99 -12.70 6.47
CA HIS A 176 35.63 -12.97 7.76
C HIS A 176 34.72 -13.73 8.74
N LEU A 177 33.43 -13.85 8.45
CA LEU A 177 32.53 -14.62 9.30
C LEU A 177 32.92 -16.10 9.33
N THR A 178 33.17 -16.66 10.51
CA THR A 178 33.55 -18.08 10.65
C THR A 178 32.36 -18.97 10.96
N GLY A 179 32.37 -20.20 10.43
CA GLY A 179 31.30 -21.17 10.60
C GLY A 179 31.58 -22.48 9.88
N THR A 180 30.57 -23.34 9.80
CA THR A 180 30.63 -24.66 9.16
C THR A 180 29.49 -24.86 8.17
N HIS A 181 29.70 -25.67 7.15
CA HIS A 181 28.66 -26.02 6.17
C HIS A 181 28.02 -27.33 6.60
N ILE A 182 26.74 -27.27 7.00
CA ILE A 182 26.01 -28.41 7.53
C ILE A 182 24.78 -28.65 6.66
N ASN A 183 24.55 -29.92 6.32
CA ASN A 183 23.29 -30.36 5.75
C ASN A 183 22.27 -30.41 6.88
N MET A 184 21.28 -29.52 6.82
CA MET A 184 20.37 -29.30 7.93
C MET A 184 19.33 -30.42 8.11
N LEU A 185 19.14 -31.27 7.10
CA LEU A 185 18.28 -32.46 7.21
C LEU A 185 19.00 -33.65 7.87
N THR A 186 20.32 -33.78 7.65
CA THR A 186 21.10 -34.95 8.12
C THR A 186 22.04 -34.65 9.28
N GLY A 187 22.32 -33.37 9.55
CA GLY A 187 23.31 -32.89 10.51
C GLY A 187 24.77 -33.18 10.12
N ARG A 188 25.03 -33.63 8.88
CA ARG A 188 26.37 -34.01 8.40
C ARG A 188 27.05 -32.85 7.65
N PRO A 189 28.38 -32.91 7.46
CA PRO A 189 29.07 -31.98 6.59
C PRO A 189 28.50 -32.00 5.17
N CYS A 190 28.37 -30.82 4.58
CA CYS A 190 27.85 -30.63 3.24
C CYS A 190 28.64 -31.39 2.17
N GLN A 191 27.91 -32.03 1.25
CA GLN A 191 28.48 -32.65 0.05
C GLN A 191 28.23 -31.75 -1.18
N ILE A 192 29.14 -31.79 -2.14
CA ILE A 192 28.98 -31.09 -3.42
C ILE A 192 28.11 -31.94 -4.36
N ASP A 193 27.08 -31.33 -4.92
CA ASP A 193 26.25 -31.92 -5.96
C ASP A 193 27.02 -31.90 -7.30
N PRO A 194 27.26 -33.06 -7.93
CA PRO A 194 28.01 -33.15 -9.18
C PRO A 194 27.31 -32.47 -10.37
N ASN A 195 25.99 -32.25 -10.32
CA ASN A 195 25.25 -31.63 -11.43
C ASN A 195 25.38 -30.09 -11.44
N THR A 196 25.51 -29.49 -10.26
CA THR A 196 25.55 -28.03 -10.10
C THR A 196 26.94 -27.51 -9.75
N GLY A 197 27.81 -28.37 -9.19
CA GLY A 197 29.10 -27.96 -8.64
C GLY A 197 29.00 -27.17 -7.33
N LEU A 198 27.80 -27.08 -6.74
CA LEU A 198 27.52 -26.39 -5.48
C LEU A 198 27.14 -27.40 -4.38
N PRO A 199 27.15 -27.00 -3.09
CA PRO A 199 26.64 -27.84 -2.01
C PRO A 199 25.19 -28.28 -2.26
N GLU A 200 24.86 -29.47 -1.77
CA GLU A 200 23.51 -30.05 -1.86
C GLU A 200 22.41 -29.10 -1.34
N PRO A 201 21.16 -29.15 -1.85
CA PRO A 201 20.14 -28.12 -1.58
C PRO A 201 19.81 -27.86 -0.10
N ALA A 202 19.94 -28.88 0.76
CA ALA A 202 19.69 -28.78 2.20
C ALA A 202 20.86 -28.18 3.01
N CYS A 203 21.96 -27.83 2.35
CA CYS A 203 23.11 -27.22 3.01
C CYS A 203 22.86 -25.79 3.42
N ARG A 204 23.34 -25.44 4.62
CA ARG A 204 23.36 -24.06 5.14
C ARG A 204 24.70 -23.76 5.80
N PHE A 205 25.03 -22.47 5.86
CA PHE A 205 26.16 -21.98 6.64
C PHE A 205 25.70 -21.77 8.10
N ALA A 206 26.29 -22.51 9.02
CA ALA A 206 26.05 -22.38 10.46
C ALA A 206 27.20 -21.58 11.09
N PRO A 207 26.95 -20.36 11.61
CA PRO A 207 28.00 -19.54 12.20
C PRO A 207 28.48 -20.12 13.52
N HIS A 208 29.75 -19.89 13.86
CA HIS A 208 30.19 -20.11 15.23
C HIS A 208 29.60 -19.01 16.12
N LEU A 209 28.69 -19.39 17.03
CA LEU A 209 27.98 -18.47 17.95
C LEU A 209 28.85 -17.96 19.11
N ASN A 210 30.10 -18.39 19.21
CA ASN A 210 31.00 -17.95 20.29
C ASN A 210 31.60 -16.56 19.99
N SER A 211 32.10 -15.91 21.05
CA SER A 211 32.74 -14.59 21.00
C SER A 211 34.00 -14.50 20.13
N ASN A 212 34.49 -15.61 19.56
CA ASN A 212 35.67 -15.64 18.70
C ASN A 212 35.36 -15.37 17.23
N ASN A 213 34.08 -15.27 16.84
CA ASN A 213 33.74 -14.83 15.49
C ASN A 213 34.27 -13.39 15.27
N PRO A 214 35.09 -13.12 14.24
CA PRO A 214 35.72 -11.81 14.08
C PRO A 214 34.85 -10.80 13.32
N ALA A 215 33.80 -11.23 12.62
CA ALA A 215 32.97 -10.33 11.82
C ALA A 215 32.21 -9.30 12.68
N THR A 216 32.25 -8.05 12.24
CA THR A 216 31.57 -6.90 12.87
C THR A 216 30.38 -6.40 12.05
N GLY A 217 30.26 -6.85 10.79
CA GLY A 217 29.09 -6.65 9.93
C GLY A 217 28.54 -7.98 9.42
N SER A 218 27.27 -8.07 9.04
CA SER A 218 26.30 -6.99 8.84
C SER A 218 25.01 -7.24 9.62
N TYR A 219 24.34 -6.16 10.02
CA TYR A 219 22.96 -6.21 10.53
C TYR A 219 21.98 -6.76 9.49
N MET A 220 22.27 -6.66 8.19
CA MET A 220 21.43 -7.28 7.13
C MET A 220 21.74 -8.77 6.91
N PHE A 221 22.54 -9.41 7.77
CA PHE A 221 22.89 -10.82 7.63
C PHE A 221 22.62 -11.65 8.89
N MET A 222 23.54 -11.64 9.86
CA MET A 222 23.46 -12.43 11.10
C MET A 222 23.55 -11.50 12.29
N GLN A 223 22.55 -10.62 12.39
CA GLN A 223 22.43 -9.56 13.39
C GLN A 223 22.53 -10.08 14.83
N PHE A 224 22.14 -11.33 15.09
CA PHE A 224 22.17 -11.94 16.41
C PHE A 224 23.59 -12.20 16.96
N LEU A 225 24.64 -12.15 16.13
CA LEU A 225 26.00 -12.41 16.58
C LEU A 225 26.53 -11.27 17.47
N GLU A 226 27.27 -11.62 18.52
CA GLU A 226 27.70 -10.67 19.57
C GLU A 226 28.47 -9.48 19.00
N LYS A 227 29.48 -9.72 18.17
CA LYS A 227 30.36 -8.68 17.59
C LYS A 227 29.79 -7.95 16.39
N VAL A 228 28.73 -8.48 15.77
CA VAL A 228 28.06 -7.78 14.67
C VAL A 228 27.44 -6.52 15.26
N ALA A 229 27.96 -5.36 14.87
CA ALA A 229 27.64 -4.06 15.45
C ALA A 229 27.43 -2.97 14.39
N SER A 230 27.62 -3.26 13.09
CA SER A 230 27.39 -2.31 11.99
C SER A 230 26.82 -2.98 10.75
N PHE A 231 26.62 -2.17 9.71
CA PHE A 231 26.36 -2.63 8.34
C PHE A 231 27.67 -2.84 7.60
N CYS A 232 27.66 -3.74 6.62
CA CYS A 232 28.80 -3.90 5.73
C CYS A 232 29.07 -2.64 4.89
N HIS A 233 30.34 -2.36 4.65
CA HIS A 233 30.81 -1.21 3.88
C HIS A 233 31.80 -1.60 2.78
N SER A 234 32.00 -0.70 1.81
CA SER A 234 32.96 -0.89 0.72
C SER A 234 34.32 -0.19 0.94
N ASP A 235 34.49 0.58 2.03
CA ASP A 235 35.75 1.29 2.30
C ASP A 235 36.91 0.32 2.62
N PRO A 236 37.95 0.21 1.75
CA PRO A 236 39.09 -0.68 1.97
C PRO A 236 39.98 -0.27 3.14
N SER A 237 39.86 0.98 3.61
CA SER A 237 40.59 1.51 4.78
C SER A 237 39.78 1.42 6.08
N GLY A 238 38.51 1.04 5.98
CA GLY A 238 37.60 0.82 7.11
C GLY A 238 37.86 -0.50 7.84
N ASP A 239 36.87 -0.97 8.59
CA ASP A 239 36.97 -2.23 9.30
C ASP A 239 36.93 -3.42 8.31
N HIS A 240 38.10 -4.06 8.15
CA HIS A 240 38.24 -5.23 7.28
C HIS A 240 37.26 -6.37 7.61
N THR A 241 36.79 -6.47 8.85
CA THR A 241 35.89 -7.54 9.30
C THR A 241 34.42 -7.28 8.97
N SER A 242 34.08 -6.11 8.44
CA SER A 242 32.76 -5.73 7.88
C SER A 242 32.83 -5.37 6.39
N LEU A 243 33.91 -5.75 5.68
CA LEU A 243 33.99 -5.51 4.24
C LEU A 243 32.91 -6.28 3.48
N HIS A 244 32.23 -5.56 2.60
CA HIS A 244 31.15 -6.08 1.79
C HIS A 244 31.64 -7.02 0.68
N ASN A 245 30.93 -8.14 0.51
CA ASN A 245 31.17 -9.11 -0.54
C ASN A 245 30.18 -8.91 -1.70
N HIS A 246 30.61 -8.17 -2.72
CA HIS A 246 29.81 -7.87 -3.90
C HIS A 246 29.51 -9.08 -4.79
N GLU A 247 30.27 -10.18 -4.67
CA GLU A 247 30.02 -11.41 -5.46
C GLU A 247 28.89 -12.27 -4.88
N ALA A 248 28.51 -12.06 -3.62
CA ALA A 248 27.47 -12.85 -2.97
C ALA A 248 26.11 -12.63 -3.65
N PRO A 249 25.43 -13.67 -4.15
CA PRO A 249 24.14 -13.55 -4.84
C PRO A 249 22.95 -13.43 -3.86
N ASN A 250 23.05 -12.54 -2.88
CA ASN A 250 21.95 -12.22 -1.97
C ASN A 250 21.01 -11.15 -2.56
N LYS A 251 19.84 -10.97 -1.94
CA LYS A 251 18.84 -10.01 -2.42
C LYS A 251 19.37 -8.58 -2.46
N HIS A 252 20.17 -8.18 -1.48
CA HIS A 252 20.80 -6.85 -1.47
C HIS A 252 21.66 -6.60 -2.70
N ASN A 253 22.58 -7.50 -3.02
CA ASN A 253 23.45 -7.34 -4.18
C ASN A 253 22.67 -7.36 -5.49
N VAL A 254 21.68 -8.26 -5.59
CA VAL A 254 20.82 -8.38 -6.77
C VAL A 254 20.01 -7.11 -7.00
N GLN A 255 19.48 -6.48 -5.96
CA GLN A 255 18.65 -5.27 -6.08
C GLN A 255 19.47 -3.97 -6.10
N CYS A 256 20.55 -3.89 -5.33
CA CYS A 256 21.39 -2.70 -5.21
C CYS A 256 22.61 -2.68 -6.14
N GLY A 257 22.73 -3.64 -7.07
CA GLY A 257 23.83 -3.68 -8.04
C GLY A 257 25.19 -3.95 -7.40
N GLY A 258 25.23 -4.80 -6.37
CA GLY A 258 26.44 -5.18 -5.64
C GLY A 258 27.02 -4.09 -4.74
N ARG A 259 26.27 -3.02 -4.49
CA ARG A 259 26.63 -1.99 -3.51
C ARG A 259 26.47 -2.52 -2.09
N SER A 260 27.30 -2.04 -1.17
CA SER A 260 27.15 -2.38 0.24
C SER A 260 25.97 -1.67 0.90
N ALA A 261 25.44 -2.27 1.96
CA ALA A 261 24.38 -1.67 2.76
C ALA A 261 24.74 -0.26 3.26
N TRP A 262 25.99 -0.06 3.70
CA TRP A 262 26.46 1.26 4.13
C TRP A 262 26.52 2.28 2.99
N ASP A 263 26.92 1.88 1.79
CA ASP A 263 26.95 2.81 0.64
C ASP A 263 25.54 3.26 0.26
N VAL A 264 24.57 2.33 0.28
CA VAL A 264 23.15 2.66 0.02
C VAL A 264 22.62 3.63 1.08
N MET A 265 22.93 3.37 2.36
CA MET A 265 22.60 4.29 3.45
C MET A 265 23.26 5.66 3.25
N ALA A 266 24.53 5.72 2.87
CA ALA A 266 25.26 6.98 2.72
C ALA A 266 24.65 7.92 1.65
N ASP A 267 23.99 7.37 0.63
CA ASP A 267 23.27 8.13 -0.40
C ASP A 267 21.84 8.52 0.02
N HIS A 268 21.30 7.87 1.04
CA HIS A 268 19.96 8.18 1.54
C HIS A 268 19.90 9.62 2.11
N PRO A 269 18.81 10.39 1.93
CA PRO A 269 18.68 11.77 2.42
C PRO A 269 18.95 11.98 3.92
N ASP A 270 18.86 10.92 4.72
CA ASP A 270 19.21 10.93 6.13
C ASP A 270 20.72 11.19 6.38
N PHE A 271 21.59 10.81 5.45
CA PHE A 271 23.06 10.85 5.62
C PHE A 271 23.81 11.52 4.46
N SER A 272 23.18 11.63 3.28
CA SER A 272 23.81 12.21 2.10
C SER A 272 24.19 13.68 2.33
N HIS A 273 25.19 14.14 1.56
CA HIS A 273 25.74 15.50 1.67
C HIS A 273 26.22 15.89 3.10
N GLY A 274 26.58 14.90 3.93
CA GLY A 274 27.05 15.14 5.30
C GLY A 274 25.95 15.43 6.30
N ALA A 275 24.70 15.12 5.98
CA ALA A 275 23.58 15.18 6.92
C ALA A 275 23.84 14.26 8.13
N ASN A 276 23.37 14.69 9.30
CA ASN A 276 23.43 13.94 10.56
C ASN A 276 24.83 13.33 10.84
N PRO A 277 25.89 14.16 10.95
CA PRO A 277 27.25 13.67 11.22
C PRO A 277 27.33 12.99 12.59
N PRO A 278 28.31 12.10 12.83
CA PRO A 278 28.47 11.40 14.11
C PRO A 278 28.43 12.36 15.31
N ARG A 279 27.53 12.11 16.26
CA ARG A 279 27.34 12.98 17.42
C ARG A 279 27.31 12.18 18.71
N GLN A 280 28.15 12.55 19.68
CA GLN A 280 28.07 11.96 21.02
C GLN A 280 26.86 12.50 21.79
N VAL A 281 26.02 11.61 22.31
CA VAL A 281 24.84 11.96 23.12
C VAL A 281 24.91 11.36 24.51
N VAL A 282 24.20 11.96 25.46
CA VAL A 282 24.14 11.49 26.86
C VAL A 282 23.20 10.29 27.01
N SER A 283 22.14 10.25 26.22
CA SER A 283 21.14 9.19 26.23
C SER A 283 20.50 9.05 24.86
N THR A 284 20.23 7.81 24.48
CA THR A 284 19.46 7.42 23.28
C THR A 284 18.01 7.08 23.65
N GLN A 285 17.61 7.30 24.91
CA GLN A 285 16.28 6.93 25.39
C GLN A 285 15.17 7.72 24.65
N PRO A 286 14.22 7.03 24.02
CA PRO A 286 13.09 7.67 23.36
C PRO A 286 12.07 8.26 24.34
N ASP A 287 11.36 9.29 23.90
CA ASP A 287 10.16 9.80 24.53
C ASP A 287 8.94 9.11 23.90
N PHE A 288 8.10 8.49 24.73
CA PHE A 288 6.90 7.79 24.30
C PHE A 288 5.64 8.62 24.54
N THR A 289 4.78 8.69 23.53
CA THR A 289 3.42 9.24 23.64
C THR A 289 2.42 8.13 23.37
N LEU A 290 1.53 7.87 24.33
CA LEU A 290 0.45 6.91 24.16
C LEU A 290 -0.81 7.65 23.73
N ILE A 291 -1.39 7.23 22.60
CA ILE A 291 -2.64 7.78 22.07
C ILE A 291 -3.61 6.64 21.82
N GLN A 292 -4.91 6.92 21.93
CA GLN A 292 -5.97 5.95 21.66
C GLN A 292 -6.84 6.41 20.49
N GLU A 293 -7.16 5.47 19.61
CA GLU A 293 -8.12 5.67 18.52
C GLU A 293 -9.49 6.11 19.04
N VAL A 294 -10.18 6.90 18.23
CA VAL A 294 -11.53 7.40 18.52
C VAL A 294 -12.45 7.18 17.31
N ASP A 295 -13.75 7.30 17.53
CA ASP A 295 -14.72 7.21 16.44
C ASP A 295 -14.43 8.21 15.32
N LYS A 296 -14.58 7.71 14.09
CA LYS A 296 -14.33 8.49 12.87
C LYS A 296 -15.40 9.58 12.74
N ARG A 297 -14.91 10.81 12.57
CA ARG A 297 -15.74 12.00 12.35
C ARG A 297 -15.34 12.61 11.03
N MET A 298 -16.28 12.71 10.12
CA MET A 298 -16.05 13.22 8.77
C MET A 298 -16.91 14.46 8.53
N VAL A 299 -16.38 15.40 7.76
CA VAL A 299 -17.14 16.53 7.23
C VAL A 299 -16.94 16.58 5.73
N LEU A 300 -18.03 16.54 4.97
CA LEU A 300 -18.02 16.81 3.54
C LEU A 300 -17.88 18.32 3.35
N VAL A 301 -16.87 18.76 2.61
CA VAL A 301 -16.61 20.17 2.29
C VAL A 301 -16.83 20.33 0.78
N LEU A 302 -17.99 20.84 0.42
CA LEU A 302 -18.54 20.75 -0.93
C LEU A 302 -18.52 22.12 -1.63
N ASP A 303 -17.87 22.18 -2.80
CA ASP A 303 -17.82 23.39 -3.62
C ASP A 303 -19.17 23.62 -4.33
N SER A 304 -19.73 24.81 -4.13
CA SER A 304 -20.91 25.34 -4.81
C SER A 304 -20.63 26.65 -5.55
N SER A 305 -19.36 26.93 -5.87
CA SER A 305 -18.95 28.10 -6.64
C SER A 305 -19.53 28.10 -8.06
N GLY A 306 -19.48 29.25 -8.73
CA GLY A 306 -20.10 29.44 -10.04
C GLY A 306 -19.60 28.47 -11.12
N SER A 307 -18.36 27.96 -11.01
CA SER A 307 -17.79 26.95 -11.93
C SER A 307 -18.51 25.61 -11.87
N MET A 308 -19.09 25.25 -10.72
CA MET A 308 -19.84 24.01 -10.51
C MET A 308 -21.21 23.99 -11.21
N ARG A 309 -21.61 25.05 -11.91
CA ARG A 309 -22.96 25.15 -12.49
C ARG A 309 -23.21 24.06 -13.56
N GLY A 310 -24.44 23.56 -13.63
CA GLY A 310 -24.86 22.61 -14.66
C GLY A 310 -24.66 21.17 -14.22
N GLU A 311 -24.04 20.34 -15.06
CA GLU A 311 -23.84 18.91 -14.79
C GLU A 311 -22.95 18.66 -13.56
N ARG A 312 -21.97 19.53 -13.29
CA ARG A 312 -21.01 19.37 -12.18
C ARG A 312 -21.70 19.30 -10.82
N ILE A 313 -22.49 20.32 -10.45
CA ILE A 313 -23.23 20.32 -9.17
C ILE A 313 -24.27 19.20 -9.11
N GLN A 314 -24.89 18.82 -10.24
CA GLN A 314 -25.84 17.71 -10.26
C GLN A 314 -25.16 16.37 -9.96
N LYS A 315 -23.99 16.14 -10.56
CA LYS A 315 -23.19 14.93 -10.34
C LYS A 315 -22.59 14.90 -8.94
N LEU A 316 -22.06 16.02 -8.45
CA LEU A 316 -21.61 16.13 -7.05
C LEU A 316 -22.74 15.80 -6.09
N ASN A 317 -23.93 16.38 -6.31
CA ASN A 317 -25.09 16.14 -5.48
C ASN A 317 -25.51 14.66 -5.51
N GLN A 318 -25.55 14.05 -6.69
CA GLN A 318 -25.84 12.63 -6.88
C GLN A 318 -24.87 11.73 -6.12
N VAL A 319 -23.56 11.93 -6.29
CA VAL A 319 -22.53 11.08 -5.66
C VAL A 319 -22.47 11.31 -4.15
N ALA A 320 -22.58 12.55 -3.67
CA ALA A 320 -22.59 12.84 -2.24
C ALA A 320 -23.81 12.21 -1.55
N GLN A 321 -25.01 12.27 -2.16
CA GLN A 321 -26.18 11.58 -1.61
C GLN A 321 -26.01 10.05 -1.64
N HIS A 322 -25.45 9.50 -2.72
CA HIS A 322 -25.13 8.07 -2.81
C HIS A 322 -24.21 7.65 -1.65
N PHE A 323 -23.12 8.39 -1.46
CA PHE A 323 -22.15 8.17 -0.39
C PHE A 323 -22.78 8.19 1.00
N ILE A 324 -23.55 9.24 1.31
CA ILE A 324 -24.24 9.42 2.59
C ILE A 324 -25.18 8.25 2.89
N ARG A 325 -25.87 7.73 1.86
CA ARG A 325 -26.92 6.73 2.04
C ARG A 325 -26.40 5.29 2.05
N ASN A 326 -25.34 5.00 1.30
CA ASN A 326 -24.93 3.63 1.01
C ASN A 326 -23.51 3.29 1.49
N THR A 327 -22.60 4.27 1.53
CA THR A 327 -21.18 4.03 1.76
C THR A 327 -20.79 4.25 3.22
N VAL A 328 -21.24 5.37 3.81
CA VAL A 328 -20.92 5.73 5.20
C VAL A 328 -21.42 4.64 6.15
N ALA A 329 -20.53 4.12 7.01
CA ALA A 329 -20.87 3.06 7.96
C ALA A 329 -21.76 3.59 9.10
N ASP A 330 -22.66 2.74 9.59
CA ASP A 330 -23.47 3.05 10.77
C ASP A 330 -22.57 3.33 11.99
N GLY A 331 -23.00 4.26 12.84
CA GLY A 331 -22.23 4.72 14.01
C GLY A 331 -21.20 5.81 13.71
N SER A 332 -20.84 6.04 12.44
CA SER A 332 -19.95 7.13 12.01
C SER A 332 -20.58 8.50 12.23
N TRP A 333 -19.76 9.55 12.40
CA TRP A 333 -20.25 10.92 12.47
C TRP A 333 -20.01 11.65 11.15
N LEU A 334 -21.05 12.32 10.63
CA LEU A 334 -20.97 13.09 9.38
C LEU A 334 -21.54 14.50 9.55
N GLY A 335 -20.82 15.49 9.04
CA GLY A 335 -21.27 16.88 8.86
C GLY A 335 -21.11 17.32 7.41
N ILE A 336 -21.72 18.45 7.06
CA ILE A 336 -21.65 19.00 5.69
C ILE A 336 -21.39 20.51 5.76
N VAL A 337 -20.38 20.94 5.02
CA VAL A 337 -20.04 22.33 4.76
C VAL A 337 -20.25 22.60 3.28
N ASP A 338 -20.98 23.66 3.00
CA ASP A 338 -21.13 24.24 1.67
C ASP A 338 -20.20 25.45 1.57
N PHE A 339 -19.40 25.55 0.51
CA PHE A 339 -18.55 26.71 0.29
C PHE A 339 -18.58 27.24 -1.15
N SER A 340 -18.50 28.56 -1.24
CA SER A 340 -18.28 29.30 -2.47
C SER A 340 -17.41 30.52 -2.14
N THR A 341 -17.96 31.74 -2.20
CA THR A 341 -17.24 32.97 -1.79
C THR A 341 -17.00 32.98 -0.28
N ARG A 342 -17.85 32.27 0.47
CA ARG A 342 -17.75 32.01 1.91
C ARG A 342 -18.14 30.56 2.15
N ALA A 343 -17.79 30.04 3.32
CA ALA A 343 -18.26 28.73 3.77
C ALA A 343 -19.37 28.87 4.81
N THR A 344 -20.28 27.90 4.82
CA THR A 344 -21.35 27.78 5.81
C THR A 344 -21.57 26.32 6.16
N THR A 345 -21.85 26.05 7.43
CA THR A 345 -22.33 24.74 7.88
C THR A 345 -23.72 24.44 7.28
N ALA A 346 -23.77 23.59 6.26
CA ALA A 346 -25.02 23.10 5.67
C ALA A 346 -25.71 22.08 6.58
N HIS A 347 -24.93 21.26 7.28
CA HIS A 347 -25.44 20.37 8.32
C HIS A 347 -24.41 20.17 9.44
N ALA A 348 -24.89 20.22 10.68
CA ALA A 348 -24.07 19.94 11.86
C ALA A 348 -23.62 18.47 11.90
N LEU A 349 -22.55 18.19 12.64
CA LEU A 349 -22.01 16.85 12.83
C LEU A 349 -22.98 15.96 13.62
N ILE A 350 -23.61 14.98 12.96
CA ILE A 350 -24.53 14.02 13.59
C ILE A 350 -24.03 12.57 13.41
N GLN A 351 -24.49 11.68 14.29
CA GLN A 351 -24.19 10.25 14.16
C GLN A 351 -25.15 9.60 13.15
N VAL A 352 -24.60 8.90 12.17
CA VAL A 352 -25.34 8.12 11.18
C VAL A 352 -25.81 6.83 11.84
N SER A 353 -26.98 6.87 12.48
CA SER A 353 -27.51 5.78 13.29
C SER A 353 -28.71 5.07 12.65
N ASP A 354 -29.40 5.74 11.72
CA ASP A 354 -30.57 5.22 11.03
C ASP A 354 -30.78 5.92 9.66
N ASP A 355 -31.77 5.45 8.91
CA ASP A 355 -32.14 6.02 7.61
C ASP A 355 -32.62 7.48 7.71
N SER A 356 -33.18 7.91 8.85
CA SER A 356 -33.62 9.30 9.03
C SER A 356 -32.44 10.26 9.14
N ALA A 357 -31.37 9.87 9.84
CA ALA A 357 -30.12 10.62 9.89
C ALA A 357 -29.51 10.75 8.48
N ARG A 358 -29.52 9.66 7.70
CA ARG A 358 -29.06 9.66 6.30
C ARG A 358 -29.91 10.58 5.42
N ASP A 359 -31.24 10.58 5.59
CA ASP A 359 -32.16 11.47 4.88
C ASP A 359 -31.88 12.95 5.17
N GLN A 360 -31.67 13.29 6.45
CA GLN A 360 -31.37 14.66 6.87
C GLN A 360 -30.06 15.18 6.26
N LEU A 361 -29.00 14.36 6.30
CA LEU A 361 -27.72 14.69 5.68
C LEU A 361 -27.83 14.81 4.16
N ALA A 362 -28.50 13.86 3.50
CA ALA A 362 -28.67 13.88 2.04
C ALA A 362 -29.45 15.12 1.57
N ALA A 363 -30.46 15.56 2.32
CA ALA A 363 -31.23 16.76 2.01
C ALA A 363 -30.44 18.07 2.17
N ALA A 364 -29.34 18.06 2.93
CA ALA A 364 -28.49 19.21 3.17
C ALA A 364 -27.34 19.37 2.14
N VAL A 365 -27.20 18.42 1.21
CA VAL A 365 -26.21 18.51 0.13
C VAL A 365 -26.56 19.69 -0.79
N PRO A 366 -25.61 20.59 -1.11
CA PRO A 366 -25.87 21.77 -1.92
C PRO A 366 -26.35 21.39 -3.33
N ASN A 367 -27.25 22.21 -3.88
CA ASN A 367 -27.87 22.01 -5.19
C ASN A 367 -27.92 23.28 -6.05
N SER A 368 -27.37 24.38 -5.56
CA SER A 368 -27.33 25.68 -6.22
C SER A 368 -25.90 26.19 -6.26
N THR A 369 -25.54 26.95 -7.30
CA THR A 369 -24.19 27.50 -7.42
C THR A 369 -24.19 29.02 -7.50
N LEU A 370 -23.27 29.66 -6.78
CA LEU A 370 -23.11 31.11 -6.82
C LEU A 370 -21.73 31.55 -6.35
N GLY A 371 -21.20 32.59 -6.99
CA GLY A 371 -20.04 33.31 -6.49
C GLY A 371 -18.70 32.67 -6.82
N TRP A 372 -17.69 33.14 -6.10
CA TRP A 372 -16.27 32.78 -6.22
C TRP A 372 -15.92 31.52 -5.43
N THR A 373 -14.64 31.14 -5.36
CA THR A 373 -14.17 29.88 -4.76
C THR A 373 -13.18 30.18 -3.62
N CYS A 374 -13.56 29.83 -2.38
CA CYS A 374 -12.76 29.98 -1.16
C CYS A 374 -12.58 28.62 -0.46
N ILE A 375 -11.56 27.85 -0.85
CA ILE A 375 -11.31 26.51 -0.29
C ILE A 375 -10.86 26.62 1.16
N GLY A 376 -10.00 27.58 1.49
CA GLY A 376 -9.57 27.86 2.86
C GLY A 376 -10.71 28.27 3.79
N CYS A 377 -11.76 28.95 3.28
CA CYS A 377 -12.99 29.16 4.04
C CYS A 377 -13.65 27.82 4.40
N GLY A 378 -13.76 26.90 3.43
CA GLY A 378 -14.34 25.57 3.61
C GLY A 378 -13.57 24.73 4.63
N LEU A 379 -12.23 24.78 4.58
CA LEU A 379 -11.37 24.09 5.55
C LEU A 379 -11.60 24.59 6.98
N LEU A 380 -11.62 25.90 7.17
CA LEU A 380 -11.80 26.50 8.49
C LEU A 380 -13.22 26.27 9.05
N GLU A 381 -14.25 26.32 8.21
CA GLU A 381 -15.62 25.98 8.61
C GLU A 381 -15.77 24.49 8.93
N GLY A 382 -15.13 23.62 8.15
CA GLY A 382 -15.10 22.17 8.43
C GLY A 382 -14.47 21.86 9.80
N ILE A 383 -13.39 22.56 10.16
CA ILE A 383 -12.81 22.50 11.50
C ILE A 383 -13.81 22.94 12.56
N GLN A 384 -14.54 24.05 12.35
CA GLN A 384 -15.56 24.50 13.31
C GLN A 384 -16.67 23.46 13.50
N VAL A 385 -17.11 22.78 12.44
CA VAL A 385 -18.08 21.68 12.53
C VAL A 385 -17.53 20.51 13.37
N LEU A 386 -16.25 20.18 13.21
CA LEU A 386 -15.58 19.14 14.01
C LEU A 386 -15.41 19.54 15.48
N GLU A 387 -15.25 20.82 15.79
CA GLU A 387 -15.11 21.37 17.15
C GLU A 387 -16.44 21.65 17.86
N ALA A 388 -17.56 21.53 17.13
CA ALA A 388 -18.88 21.81 17.66
C ALA A 388 -19.16 21.01 18.96
N ASN A 389 -19.90 21.64 19.88
CA ASN A 389 -20.24 21.09 21.20
C ASN A 389 -19.02 20.80 22.09
N GLY A 390 -17.94 21.57 21.94
CA GLY A 390 -16.73 21.47 22.78
C GLY A 390 -15.85 20.26 22.45
N ARG A 391 -16.02 19.69 21.26
CA ARG A 391 -15.19 18.59 20.76
C ARG A 391 -13.84 19.11 20.26
N ASN A 392 -12.85 18.22 20.19
CA ASN A 392 -11.56 18.53 19.56
C ASN A 392 -11.62 18.17 18.07
N ALA A 393 -11.11 19.01 17.17
CA ALA A 393 -11.06 18.68 15.74
C ALA A 393 -10.10 17.53 15.41
N ALA A 394 -9.11 17.25 16.26
CA ALA A 394 -8.06 16.26 16.01
C ALA A 394 -8.61 14.89 15.61
N GLY A 395 -8.09 14.33 14.53
CA GLY A 395 -8.54 13.06 13.93
C GLY A 395 -9.87 13.11 13.20
N GLY A 396 -10.48 14.30 13.10
CA GLY A 396 -11.53 14.54 12.12
C GLY A 396 -10.98 14.51 10.69
N ILE A 397 -11.83 14.12 9.76
CA ILE A 397 -11.53 14.02 8.32
C ILE A 397 -12.37 15.07 7.59
N LEU A 398 -11.73 15.88 6.76
CA LEU A 398 -12.41 16.73 5.80
C LEU A 398 -12.28 16.08 4.42
N LEU A 399 -13.41 15.79 3.77
CA LEU A 399 -13.41 15.38 2.36
C LEU A 399 -13.78 16.61 1.53
N VAL A 400 -12.77 17.22 0.91
CA VAL A 400 -12.88 18.46 0.15
C VAL A 400 -13.05 18.13 -1.34
N ILE A 401 -14.12 18.62 -1.95
CA ILE A 401 -14.33 18.52 -3.40
C ILE A 401 -14.40 19.92 -3.99
N SER A 402 -13.57 20.19 -5.01
CA SER A 402 -13.46 21.50 -5.66
C SER A 402 -13.18 21.34 -7.15
N ASP A 403 -13.81 22.16 -8.00
CA ASP A 403 -13.60 22.12 -9.47
C ASP A 403 -12.79 23.29 -10.02
N GLY A 404 -12.58 24.34 -9.24
CA GLY A 404 -11.94 25.58 -9.71
C GLY A 404 -10.71 25.99 -8.91
N GLU A 405 -9.98 26.96 -9.47
CA GLU A 405 -8.86 27.64 -8.83
C GLU A 405 -9.36 28.50 -7.67
N GLU A 406 -8.65 28.43 -6.54
CA GLU A 406 -8.97 29.25 -5.40
C GLU A 406 -8.67 30.73 -5.68
N ASN A 407 -9.69 31.57 -5.51
CA ASN A 407 -9.63 32.98 -5.91
C ASN A 407 -10.16 33.93 -4.83
N GLN A 408 -10.35 33.42 -3.61
CA GLN A 408 -10.75 34.17 -2.42
C GLN A 408 -9.86 33.81 -1.22
N HIS A 409 -9.84 34.71 -0.24
CA HIS A 409 -9.10 34.53 1.02
C HIS A 409 -10.06 34.18 2.18
N PRO A 410 -9.61 33.39 3.18
CA PRO A 410 -8.28 32.80 3.26
C PRO A 410 -8.11 31.65 2.26
N ASN A 411 -6.92 31.56 1.66
CA ASN A 411 -6.60 30.49 0.72
C ASN A 411 -6.08 29.21 1.44
N ILE A 412 -5.85 28.10 0.72
CA ILE A 412 -5.31 26.84 1.25
C ILE A 412 -4.00 27.10 2.00
N THR A 413 -3.12 27.93 1.45
CA THR A 413 -1.82 28.23 2.06
C THR A 413 -1.99 28.96 3.40
N GLU A 414 -2.95 29.87 3.50
CA GLU A 414 -3.27 30.62 4.73
C GLU A 414 -4.02 29.76 5.76
N ALA A 415 -4.86 28.81 5.33
CA ALA A 415 -5.58 27.88 6.21
C ALA A 415 -4.69 26.73 6.72
N MET A 416 -3.71 26.30 5.93
CA MET A 416 -2.86 25.12 6.21
C MET A 416 -2.24 25.09 7.61
N PRO A 417 -1.63 26.18 8.14
CA PRO A 417 -1.07 26.15 9.49
C PRO A 417 -2.12 25.78 10.55
N THR A 418 -3.36 26.25 10.38
CA THR A 418 -4.46 25.93 11.29
C THR A 418 -4.91 24.49 11.12
N VAL A 419 -5.01 23.98 9.88
CA VAL A 419 -5.37 22.58 9.61
C VAL A 419 -4.37 21.62 10.29
N LEU A 420 -3.07 21.89 10.13
CA LEU A 420 -2.00 21.11 10.75
C LEU A 420 -1.99 21.24 12.27
N ASP A 421 -2.13 22.46 12.80
CA ASP A 421 -2.19 22.71 14.25
C ASP A 421 -3.38 22.01 14.91
N LYS A 422 -4.53 21.94 14.23
CA LYS A 422 -5.73 21.23 14.70
C LYS A 422 -5.64 19.72 14.54
N GLY A 423 -4.72 19.21 13.72
CA GLY A 423 -4.47 17.77 13.55
C GLY A 423 -5.62 17.07 12.82
N VAL A 424 -6.14 17.75 11.78
CA VAL A 424 -7.23 17.27 10.92
C VAL A 424 -6.62 16.64 9.66
N ILE A 425 -7.23 15.55 9.21
CA ILE A 425 -6.86 14.86 7.96
C ILE A 425 -7.71 15.45 6.83
N VAL A 426 -7.11 15.79 5.70
CA VAL A 426 -7.86 16.34 4.56
C VAL A 426 -7.70 15.42 3.36
N ASP A 427 -8.80 14.85 2.89
CA ASP A 427 -8.88 14.24 1.56
C ASP A 427 -9.35 15.26 0.55
N THR A 428 -8.83 15.15 -0.67
CA THR A 428 -9.18 16.08 -1.74
C THR A 428 -9.60 15.34 -2.99
N ILE A 429 -10.69 15.80 -3.60
CA ILE A 429 -11.10 15.40 -4.95
C ILE A 429 -11.03 16.63 -5.84
N ALA A 430 -10.04 16.65 -6.73
CA ALA A 430 -9.97 17.61 -7.82
C ALA A 430 -11.02 17.22 -8.87
N TYR A 431 -12.08 18.02 -9.01
CA TYR A 431 -13.21 17.68 -9.88
C TYR A 431 -12.95 18.01 -11.37
N SER A 432 -11.99 18.88 -11.66
CA SER A 432 -11.59 19.20 -13.04
C SER A 432 -10.10 19.55 -13.13
N ASP A 433 -9.55 19.60 -14.35
CA ASP A 433 -8.17 20.05 -14.57
C ASP A 433 -7.91 21.48 -14.06
N ALA A 434 -8.95 22.30 -13.95
CA ALA A 434 -8.88 23.66 -13.42
C ALA A 434 -8.91 23.73 -11.88
N ALA A 435 -9.03 22.60 -11.18
CA ALA A 435 -9.02 22.60 -9.72
C ALA A 435 -7.63 23.00 -9.19
N ASP A 436 -7.59 23.70 -8.05
CA ASP A 436 -6.35 24.26 -7.48
C ASP A 436 -5.22 23.22 -7.34
N ALA A 437 -4.01 23.58 -7.77
CA ALA A 437 -2.85 22.69 -7.77
C ALA A 437 -2.33 22.35 -6.36
N ASN A 438 -2.80 23.03 -5.32
CA ASN A 438 -2.42 22.77 -3.93
C ASN A 438 -3.27 21.70 -3.25
N LEU A 439 -4.32 21.17 -3.89
CA LEU A 439 -5.16 20.12 -3.31
C LEU A 439 -4.36 18.85 -2.97
N GLU A 440 -3.54 18.38 -3.90
CA GLU A 440 -2.67 17.21 -3.69
C GLU A 440 -1.69 17.44 -2.53
N SER A 441 -1.08 18.62 -2.47
CA SER A 441 -0.16 18.99 -1.39
C SER A 441 -0.87 19.08 -0.03
N LEU A 442 -2.12 19.58 0.00
CA LEU A 442 -2.94 19.63 1.20
C LEU A 442 -3.26 18.24 1.73
N ALA A 443 -3.65 17.31 0.85
CA ALA A 443 -3.87 15.93 1.23
C ALA A 443 -2.58 15.29 1.76
N ALA A 444 -1.48 15.38 1.00
CA ALA A 444 -0.19 14.80 1.38
C ALA A 444 0.33 15.31 2.74
N ARG A 445 0.23 16.62 3.00
CA ARG A 445 0.74 17.23 4.24
C ARG A 445 -0.10 16.93 5.47
N THR A 446 -1.39 16.71 5.30
CA THR A 446 -2.31 16.33 6.40
C THR A 446 -2.41 14.82 6.57
N GLY A 447 -1.88 14.05 5.59
CA GLY A 447 -1.92 12.61 5.57
C GLY A 447 -3.24 12.03 5.06
N GLY A 448 -4.00 12.81 4.29
CA GLY A 448 -5.15 12.32 3.53
C GLY A 448 -4.73 11.87 2.13
N MET A 449 -5.74 11.53 1.33
CA MET A 449 -5.62 11.03 -0.04
C MET A 449 -6.08 12.08 -1.03
N ALA A 450 -5.43 12.08 -2.20
CA ALA A 450 -5.81 12.92 -3.32
C ALA A 450 -6.40 12.05 -4.45
N PHE A 451 -7.52 12.52 -4.98
CA PHE A 451 -8.22 11.92 -6.11
C PHE A 451 -8.48 12.98 -7.17
N PHE A 452 -8.65 12.53 -8.40
CA PHE A 452 -8.89 13.38 -9.55
C PHE A 452 -9.99 12.77 -10.37
N TYR A 453 -11.01 13.57 -10.65
CA TYR A 453 -12.07 13.23 -11.58
C TYR A 453 -11.76 13.91 -12.92
N PRO A 454 -11.25 13.17 -13.92
CA PRO A 454 -11.24 13.68 -15.28
C PRO A 454 -12.70 13.76 -15.73
N GLU A 455 -13.13 14.92 -16.22
CA GLU A 455 -14.52 15.17 -16.70
C GLU A 455 -14.85 14.41 -18.01
N GLY A 456 -14.33 13.19 -18.17
CA GLY A 456 -14.59 12.32 -19.30
C GLY A 456 -15.94 11.61 -19.19
N ASP A 457 -16.56 11.37 -20.34
CA ASP A 457 -17.89 10.78 -20.46
C ASP A 457 -18.04 9.38 -19.82
N ASN A 458 -16.93 8.66 -19.64
CA ASN A 458 -16.87 7.30 -19.09
C ASN A 458 -16.07 7.20 -17.78
N SER A 459 -15.97 8.30 -17.01
CA SER A 459 -15.21 8.32 -15.76
C SER A 459 -16.05 7.86 -14.55
N THR A 460 -15.51 6.92 -13.77
CA THR A 460 -16.06 6.49 -12.46
C THR A 460 -15.36 7.11 -11.27
N ALA A 461 -14.25 7.82 -11.51
CA ALA A 461 -13.27 8.19 -10.49
C ALA A 461 -13.87 8.97 -9.32
N LEU A 462 -14.91 9.78 -9.55
CA LEU A 462 -15.57 10.52 -8.49
C LEU A 462 -16.25 9.59 -7.48
N ASN A 463 -17.02 8.61 -7.94
CA ASN A 463 -17.70 7.67 -7.05
C ASN A 463 -16.69 6.78 -6.32
N ASP A 464 -15.69 6.32 -7.06
CA ASP A 464 -14.63 5.47 -6.54
C ASP A 464 -13.80 6.20 -5.46
N ALA A 465 -13.57 7.51 -5.61
CA ALA A 465 -12.87 8.33 -4.62
C ALA A 465 -13.63 8.43 -3.30
N PHE A 466 -14.96 8.59 -3.34
CA PHE A 466 -15.80 8.57 -2.14
C PHE A 466 -15.74 7.21 -1.43
N THR A 467 -15.85 6.11 -2.18
CA THR A 467 -15.75 4.75 -1.63
C THR A 467 -14.34 4.48 -1.06
N ALA A 468 -13.29 4.85 -1.78
CA ALA A 468 -11.89 4.73 -1.35
C ALA A 468 -11.60 5.52 -0.06
N THR A 469 -12.21 6.71 0.09
CA THR A 469 -12.08 7.54 1.31
C THR A 469 -12.48 6.80 2.58
N VAL A 470 -13.54 6.00 2.52
CA VAL A 470 -14.02 5.19 3.65
C VAL A 470 -13.22 3.89 3.76
N ALA A 471 -13.00 3.20 2.63
CA ALA A 471 -12.30 1.92 2.60
C ALA A 471 -10.85 2.01 3.09
N ALA A 472 -10.09 3.04 2.70
CA ALA A 472 -8.69 3.22 3.11
C ALA A 472 -8.52 3.44 4.62
N ARG A 473 -9.59 3.78 5.33
CA ARG A 473 -9.57 4.03 6.77
C ARG A 473 -10.24 2.94 7.57
N ALA A 474 -10.89 1.99 6.90
CA ALA A 474 -11.48 0.82 7.52
C ALA A 474 -10.45 0.12 8.41
N SER A 475 -10.76 -0.04 9.70
CA SER A 475 -10.07 -1.04 10.51
C SER A 475 -10.52 -2.44 10.09
N GLU A 476 -9.76 -3.48 10.42
CA GLU A 476 -10.20 -4.86 10.16
C GLU A 476 -11.53 -5.19 10.84
N GLU A 477 -11.88 -4.49 11.94
CA GLU A 477 -13.17 -4.56 12.62
C GLU A 477 -14.31 -3.82 11.90
N ASP A 478 -13.98 -2.87 11.02
CA ASP A 478 -14.98 -2.14 10.26
C ASP A 478 -15.39 -3.00 9.07
N ASN A 479 -16.62 -3.54 9.12
CA ASN A 479 -17.28 -4.23 8.01
C ASN A 479 -17.45 -3.28 6.81
N SER A 480 -16.37 -2.99 6.08
CA SER A 480 -16.26 -1.86 5.17
C SER A 480 -16.66 -2.24 3.75
N PRO A 481 -17.13 -1.27 2.94
CA PRO A 481 -17.53 -1.55 1.58
C PRO A 481 -16.32 -1.97 0.74
N ILE A 482 -16.47 -3.07 0.02
CA ILE A 482 -15.53 -3.58 -0.98
C ILE A 482 -16.18 -3.36 -2.34
N GLN A 483 -15.49 -2.61 -3.19
CA GLN A 483 -15.95 -2.34 -4.54
C GLN A 483 -15.54 -3.51 -5.45
N LEU A 484 -16.54 -4.14 -6.06
CA LEU A 484 -16.33 -5.30 -6.94
C LEU A 484 -16.17 -4.87 -8.39
N ILE A 485 -17.02 -3.94 -8.83
CA ILE A 485 -16.94 -3.30 -10.15
C ILE A 485 -17.28 -1.81 -10.05
N SER A 486 -16.66 -1.03 -10.93
CA SER A 486 -17.03 0.34 -11.24
C SER A 486 -16.78 0.57 -12.72
N GLU A 487 -17.84 0.84 -13.46
CA GLU A 487 -17.76 1.14 -14.89
C GLU A 487 -18.73 2.24 -15.30
N ALA A 488 -18.39 2.95 -16.36
CA ALA A 488 -19.26 3.95 -16.95
C ALA A 488 -19.24 3.83 -18.47
N TYR A 489 -20.43 3.99 -19.06
CA TYR A 489 -20.64 3.89 -20.50
C TYR A 489 -21.88 4.68 -20.92
N ALA A 490 -21.93 5.07 -22.20
CA ALA A 490 -23.10 5.69 -22.80
C ALA A 490 -23.98 4.63 -23.49
N LEU A 491 -25.30 4.77 -23.34
CA LEU A 491 -26.32 3.94 -23.98
C LEU A 491 -27.16 4.78 -24.93
N SER A 492 -27.25 4.37 -26.19
CA SER A 492 -28.18 4.94 -27.17
C SER A 492 -29.63 4.55 -26.85
N PRO A 493 -30.64 5.27 -27.37
CA PRO A 493 -32.05 4.88 -27.23
C PRO A 493 -32.31 3.44 -27.70
N GLY A 494 -32.91 2.62 -26.84
CA GLY A 494 -33.21 1.20 -27.07
C GLY A 494 -32.01 0.27 -26.98
N GLU A 495 -30.82 0.77 -26.65
CA GLU A 495 -29.61 -0.05 -26.47
C GLU A 495 -29.63 -0.76 -25.11
N THR A 496 -29.22 -2.03 -25.11
CA THR A 496 -29.02 -2.82 -23.89
C THR A 496 -27.55 -3.16 -23.76
N HIS A 497 -26.94 -2.77 -22.63
CA HIS A 497 -25.64 -3.25 -22.22
C HIS A 497 -25.80 -4.44 -21.27
N SER A 498 -24.93 -5.44 -21.41
CA SER A 498 -24.95 -6.66 -20.60
C SER A 498 -23.54 -7.02 -20.20
N ASN A 499 -23.31 -7.27 -18.91
CA ASN A 499 -22.00 -7.62 -18.41
C ASN A 499 -22.09 -8.63 -17.24
N LEU A 500 -20.94 -9.12 -16.81
CA LEU A 500 -20.77 -10.18 -15.83
C LEU A 500 -20.04 -9.65 -14.59
N LEU A 501 -20.45 -10.16 -13.44
CA LEU A 501 -19.76 -9.96 -12.17
C LEU A 501 -19.41 -11.32 -11.55
N TYR A 502 -18.17 -11.48 -11.09
CA TYR A 502 -17.76 -12.64 -10.30
C TYR A 502 -17.56 -12.27 -8.83
N MET A 503 -18.25 -12.99 -7.97
CA MET A 503 -18.20 -12.79 -6.52
C MET A 503 -17.68 -14.06 -5.84
N ASP A 504 -16.64 -13.93 -5.04
CA ASP A 504 -16.11 -15.05 -4.25
C ASP A 504 -16.87 -15.21 -2.92
N SER A 505 -16.65 -16.33 -2.24
CA SER A 505 -17.34 -16.67 -1.00
C SER A 505 -16.96 -15.82 0.22
N SER A 506 -15.89 -15.01 0.14
CA SER A 506 -15.49 -14.15 1.27
C SER A 506 -16.30 -12.87 1.37
N VAL A 507 -16.99 -12.48 0.30
CA VAL A 507 -17.87 -11.31 0.23
C VAL A 507 -19.31 -11.72 -0.07
N GLY A 508 -20.26 -10.85 0.25
CA GLY A 508 -21.67 -11.08 -0.04
C GLY A 508 -22.61 -10.42 0.96
N ALA A 509 -22.12 -9.97 2.10
CA ALA A 509 -22.93 -9.23 3.06
C ALA A 509 -23.27 -7.84 2.51
N ASN A 510 -24.54 -7.43 2.65
CA ASN A 510 -25.04 -6.12 2.23
C ASN A 510 -24.64 -5.74 0.78
N THR A 511 -24.68 -6.71 -0.14
CA THR A 511 -24.38 -6.46 -1.55
C THR A 511 -25.42 -5.54 -2.18
N THR A 512 -24.96 -4.46 -2.81
CA THR A 512 -25.81 -3.53 -3.54
C THR A 512 -25.30 -3.30 -4.96
N PHE A 513 -26.21 -3.37 -5.92
CA PHE A 513 -25.98 -2.94 -7.29
C PHE A 513 -26.59 -1.56 -7.46
N ASN A 514 -25.79 -0.59 -7.88
CA ASN A 514 -26.22 0.78 -8.09
C ASN A 514 -25.97 1.16 -9.55
N PHE A 515 -27.02 1.64 -10.21
CA PHE A 515 -27.00 2.09 -11.60
C PHE A 515 -27.41 3.56 -11.60
N LEU A 516 -26.42 4.44 -11.71
CA LEU A 516 -26.61 5.88 -11.72
C LEU A 516 -26.78 6.33 -13.16
N TRP A 517 -27.79 7.17 -13.43
CA TRP A 517 -27.96 7.83 -14.72
C TRP A 517 -27.87 9.36 -14.57
N GLN A 518 -27.44 10.04 -15.62
CA GLN A 518 -27.33 11.51 -15.61
C GLN A 518 -28.58 12.18 -16.19
N ASP A 519 -29.01 11.82 -17.38
CA ASP A 519 -30.11 12.49 -18.07
C ASP A 519 -31.22 11.53 -18.49
N GLY A 520 -32.41 12.08 -18.74
CA GLY A 520 -33.58 11.31 -19.16
C GLY A 520 -34.24 10.52 -18.02
N THR A 521 -34.93 9.45 -18.42
CA THR A 521 -35.69 8.56 -17.54
C THR A 521 -34.82 7.48 -16.91
N ALA A 522 -35.25 6.89 -15.81
CA ALA A 522 -34.54 5.76 -15.21
C ALA A 522 -34.38 4.62 -16.24
N PRO A 523 -33.17 4.01 -16.37
CA PRO A 523 -32.97 2.86 -17.22
C PRO A 523 -33.70 1.64 -16.65
N GLU A 524 -34.08 0.69 -17.53
CA GLU A 524 -34.56 -0.62 -17.10
C GLU A 524 -33.36 -1.48 -16.73
N VAL A 525 -33.38 -2.05 -15.53
CA VAL A 525 -32.31 -2.92 -15.03
C VAL A 525 -32.86 -4.28 -14.65
N ALA A 526 -32.16 -5.32 -15.03
CA ALA A 526 -32.38 -6.68 -14.54
C ALA A 526 -31.04 -7.31 -14.14
N ILE A 527 -30.99 -7.86 -12.93
CA ILE A 527 -29.85 -8.67 -12.46
C ILE A 527 -30.26 -10.12 -12.32
N LYS A 528 -29.34 -11.04 -12.59
CA LYS A 528 -29.54 -12.48 -12.47
C LYS A 528 -28.48 -13.06 -11.56
N ASP A 529 -28.92 -13.79 -10.53
CA ASP A 529 -28.04 -14.45 -9.58
C ASP A 529 -27.44 -15.75 -10.15
N PRO A 530 -26.47 -16.38 -9.46
CA PRO A 530 -25.84 -17.62 -9.93
C PRO A 530 -26.77 -18.82 -10.06
N ASP A 531 -27.93 -18.81 -9.38
CA ASP A 531 -28.96 -19.86 -9.48
C ASP A 531 -29.95 -19.61 -10.63
N GLY A 532 -29.86 -18.43 -11.23
CA GLY A 532 -30.66 -17.99 -12.35
C GLY A 532 -31.94 -17.25 -11.98
N ASN A 533 -32.12 -16.88 -10.70
CA ASN A 533 -33.21 -16.01 -10.27
C ASN A 533 -32.93 -14.59 -10.78
N VAL A 534 -33.97 -13.94 -11.28
CA VAL A 534 -33.88 -12.57 -11.81
C VAL A 534 -34.49 -11.61 -10.79
N ILE A 535 -33.82 -10.48 -10.57
CA ILE A 535 -34.33 -9.31 -9.85
C ILE A 535 -34.46 -8.17 -10.85
N SER A 536 -35.67 -7.61 -10.96
CA SER A 536 -36.03 -6.56 -11.92
C SER A 536 -37.11 -5.65 -11.32
N GLN A 537 -37.54 -4.66 -12.10
CA GLN A 537 -38.51 -3.66 -11.68
C GLN A 537 -39.81 -4.28 -11.13
N GLY A 538 -40.28 -3.74 -10.00
CA GLY A 538 -41.52 -4.17 -9.32
C GLY A 538 -41.29 -5.13 -8.16
N MET A 539 -40.07 -5.63 -7.97
CA MET A 539 -39.71 -6.44 -6.80
C MET A 539 -39.33 -5.56 -5.61
N GLN A 540 -39.48 -6.10 -4.39
CA GLN A 540 -39.21 -5.36 -3.14
C GLN A 540 -37.76 -4.87 -3.05
N GLN A 541 -36.82 -5.61 -3.64
CA GLN A 541 -35.39 -5.34 -3.64
C GLN A 541 -34.97 -4.24 -4.62
N TYR A 542 -35.86 -3.87 -5.55
CA TYR A 542 -35.59 -2.94 -6.64
C TYR A 542 -36.13 -1.55 -6.29
N HIS A 543 -35.23 -0.58 -6.13
CA HIS A 543 -35.55 0.77 -5.72
C HIS A 543 -35.11 1.79 -6.76
N VAL A 544 -36.08 2.49 -7.37
CA VAL A 544 -35.79 3.65 -8.22
C VAL A 544 -35.80 4.89 -7.33
N ILE A 545 -34.62 5.48 -7.11
CA ILE A 545 -34.47 6.65 -6.27
C ILE A 545 -34.33 7.88 -7.18
N SER A 546 -35.47 8.44 -7.59
CA SER A 546 -35.53 9.53 -8.57
C SER A 546 -34.76 10.78 -8.15
N SER A 547 -34.68 11.08 -6.84
CA SER A 547 -33.91 12.23 -6.33
C SER A 547 -32.41 12.11 -6.56
N MET A 548 -31.89 10.88 -6.62
CA MET A 548 -30.47 10.59 -6.87
C MET A 548 -30.21 10.11 -8.29
N LYS A 549 -31.24 10.03 -9.14
CA LYS A 549 -31.16 9.36 -10.45
C LYS A 549 -30.41 8.03 -10.36
N THR A 550 -30.80 7.17 -9.42
CA THR A 550 -30.15 5.88 -9.15
C THR A 550 -31.18 4.76 -9.11
N VAL A 551 -30.93 3.67 -9.83
CA VAL A 551 -31.58 2.38 -9.59
C VAL A 551 -30.70 1.61 -8.64
N GLN A 552 -31.22 1.30 -7.46
CA GLN A 552 -30.53 0.51 -6.45
C GLN A 552 -31.23 -0.84 -6.30
N ILE A 553 -30.44 -1.91 -6.37
CA ILE A 553 -30.89 -3.27 -6.09
C ILE A 553 -30.11 -3.81 -4.91
N ARG A 554 -30.82 -4.06 -3.79
CA ARG A 554 -30.24 -4.64 -2.57
C ARG A 554 -30.42 -6.15 -2.58
N VAL A 555 -29.33 -6.89 -2.61
CA VAL A 555 -29.40 -8.36 -2.57
C VAL A 555 -29.78 -8.79 -1.15
N PRO A 556 -30.84 -9.62 -0.97
CA PRO A 556 -31.30 -10.00 0.35
C PRO A 556 -30.34 -11.00 1.00
N GLY A 557 -30.02 -10.79 2.28
CA GLY A 557 -29.16 -11.67 3.05
C GLY A 557 -27.70 -11.63 2.57
N VAL A 558 -27.08 -12.80 2.48
CA VAL A 558 -25.72 -12.96 1.94
C VAL A 558 -25.82 -13.30 0.46
N ALA A 559 -25.29 -12.44 -0.40
CA ALA A 559 -25.22 -12.68 -1.83
C ALA A 559 -24.42 -13.96 -2.12
N LYS A 560 -24.91 -14.76 -3.05
CA LYS A 560 -24.29 -16.03 -3.41
C LYS A 560 -23.00 -15.81 -4.19
N ALA A 561 -21.96 -16.56 -3.82
CA ALA A 561 -20.74 -16.64 -4.60
C ALA A 561 -21.00 -17.23 -6.00
N GLY A 562 -20.25 -16.75 -6.99
CA GLY A 562 -20.28 -17.20 -8.36
C GLY A 562 -20.60 -16.08 -9.34
N LYS A 563 -21.16 -16.48 -10.47
CA LYS A 563 -21.38 -15.63 -11.64
C LYS A 563 -22.73 -14.92 -11.57
N TRP A 564 -22.70 -13.60 -11.55
CA TRP A 564 -23.86 -12.71 -11.67
C TRP A 564 -23.89 -12.09 -13.06
N HIS A 565 -25.10 -11.84 -13.56
CA HIS A 565 -25.31 -11.07 -14.80
C HIS A 565 -26.13 -9.84 -14.49
N TYR A 566 -25.85 -8.73 -15.17
CA TYR A 566 -26.74 -7.58 -15.18
C TYR A 566 -26.93 -7.06 -16.59
N ASN A 567 -28.15 -6.59 -16.85
CA ASN A 567 -28.55 -5.95 -18.09
C ASN A 567 -29.09 -4.57 -17.74
N VAL A 568 -28.66 -3.57 -18.52
CA VAL A 568 -29.13 -2.19 -18.41
C VAL A 568 -29.61 -1.76 -19.78
N THR A 569 -30.89 -1.38 -19.87
CA THR A 569 -31.53 -0.94 -21.11
C THR A 569 -31.92 0.52 -20.98
N ASN A 570 -31.57 1.31 -22.00
CA ASN A 570 -32.06 2.68 -22.12
C ASN A 570 -33.39 2.70 -22.89
N ASP A 571 -34.51 2.67 -22.17
CA ASP A 571 -35.86 2.82 -22.76
C ASP A 571 -36.23 4.27 -23.07
N GLY A 572 -35.34 5.22 -22.78
CA GLY A 572 -35.53 6.63 -23.02
C GLY A 572 -35.36 7.03 -24.50
N PRO A 573 -35.90 8.19 -24.89
CA PRO A 573 -35.77 8.70 -26.26
C PRO A 573 -34.39 9.32 -26.55
N GLU A 574 -33.57 9.56 -25.52
CA GLU A 574 -32.27 10.21 -25.61
C GLU A 574 -31.17 9.29 -25.11
N ALA A 575 -29.94 9.51 -25.58
CA ALA A 575 -28.78 8.76 -25.09
C ALA A 575 -28.54 9.07 -23.60
N GLN A 576 -28.11 8.07 -22.83
CA GLN A 576 -27.90 8.19 -21.40
C GLN A 576 -26.51 7.73 -21.00
N LYS A 577 -25.88 8.45 -20.07
CA LYS A 577 -24.66 8.00 -19.42
C LYS A 577 -25.03 7.20 -18.18
N ILE A 578 -24.56 5.97 -18.12
CA ILE A 578 -24.77 5.05 -17.01
C ILE A 578 -23.44 4.84 -16.29
N THR A 579 -23.48 4.92 -14.97
CA THR A 579 -22.41 4.45 -14.09
C THR A 579 -22.93 3.26 -13.29
N VAL A 580 -22.24 2.13 -13.37
CA VAL A 580 -22.53 0.92 -12.59
C VAL A 580 -21.51 0.82 -11.48
N GLU A 581 -22.01 0.70 -10.25
CA GLU A 581 -21.19 0.40 -9.08
C GLU A 581 -21.80 -0.79 -8.34
N VAL A 582 -20.98 -1.80 -8.07
CA VAL A 582 -21.37 -2.91 -7.20
C VAL A 582 -20.45 -2.95 -6.00
N THR A 583 -21.06 -2.80 -4.83
CA THR A 583 -20.37 -2.88 -3.54
C THR A 583 -20.89 -4.08 -2.76
N SER A 584 -19.99 -4.70 -2.02
CA SER A 584 -20.28 -5.80 -1.10
C SER A 584 -19.48 -5.63 0.17
N ARG A 585 -19.68 -6.50 1.16
CA ARG A 585 -18.93 -6.50 2.41
C ARG A 585 -18.55 -7.93 2.80
N ALA A 586 -17.59 -8.04 3.71
CA ALA A 586 -17.12 -9.33 4.21
C ALA A 586 -18.28 -10.12 4.81
N VAL A 587 -18.35 -11.43 4.51
CA VAL A 587 -19.38 -12.31 5.07
C VAL A 587 -19.12 -12.61 6.54
N SER A 588 -17.83 -12.77 6.90
CA SER A 588 -17.38 -13.03 8.25
C SER A 588 -16.03 -12.36 8.50
N MET A 589 -15.79 -11.99 9.76
CA MET A 589 -14.50 -11.46 10.21
C MET A 589 -13.45 -12.58 10.34
N ASP A 590 -13.87 -13.83 10.54
CA ASP A 590 -12.96 -14.99 10.65
C ASP A 590 -12.34 -15.38 9.30
N THR A 591 -12.96 -14.94 8.21
CA THR A 591 -12.58 -15.29 6.85
C THR A 591 -12.34 -13.98 6.09
N PRO A 592 -11.13 -13.40 6.18
CA PRO A 592 -10.86 -12.10 5.61
C PRO A 592 -11.12 -12.13 4.10
N PRO A 593 -11.68 -11.04 3.55
CA PRO A 593 -11.97 -10.98 2.13
C PRO A 593 -10.71 -10.77 1.30
N ILE A 594 -10.79 -11.10 0.01
CA ILE A 594 -9.78 -10.66 -0.95
C ILE A 594 -9.90 -9.14 -1.09
N THR A 595 -8.81 -8.44 -0.81
CA THR A 595 -8.70 -6.97 -0.86
C THR A 595 -7.63 -6.55 -1.85
N VAL A 596 -7.84 -5.38 -2.45
CA VAL A 596 -6.87 -4.76 -3.35
C VAL A 596 -6.60 -3.34 -2.87
N SER A 597 -5.33 -2.99 -2.74
CA SER A 597 -4.89 -1.61 -2.54
C SER A 597 -3.91 -1.24 -3.64
N ALA A 598 -4.01 -0.03 -4.17
CA ALA A 598 -3.11 0.44 -5.22
C ALA A 598 -2.54 1.82 -4.90
N GLN A 599 -1.36 2.09 -5.44
CA GLN A 599 -0.71 3.39 -5.31
C GLN A 599 0.26 3.66 -6.47
N VAL A 600 0.37 4.93 -6.83
CA VAL A 600 1.45 5.45 -7.68
C VAL A 600 2.74 5.62 -6.88
N GLY A 601 3.89 5.45 -7.54
CA GLY A 601 5.22 5.59 -6.93
C GLY A 601 5.58 7.03 -6.55
N SER A 602 4.99 8.02 -7.22
CA SER A 602 5.14 9.44 -6.89
C SER A 602 3.87 10.21 -7.20
N SER A 603 3.56 11.25 -6.41
CA SER A 603 2.48 12.20 -6.66
C SER A 603 2.89 13.34 -7.61
N ASP A 604 4.19 13.57 -7.76
CA ASP A 604 4.74 14.62 -8.61
C ASP A 604 5.86 14.04 -9.47
N VAL A 605 5.74 14.20 -10.78
CA VAL A 605 6.72 13.74 -11.76
C VAL A 605 7.17 14.94 -12.58
N ASN A 606 8.48 15.18 -12.66
CA ASN A 606 9.05 16.18 -13.53
C ASN A 606 9.81 15.50 -14.66
N TYR A 607 9.34 15.73 -15.90
CA TYR A 607 9.85 15.04 -17.09
C TYR A 607 11.32 15.37 -17.37
N THR A 608 11.84 16.49 -16.84
CA THR A 608 13.22 16.92 -17.09
C THR A 608 14.20 16.53 -15.99
N ASP A 609 13.73 16.05 -14.84
CA ASP A 609 14.60 15.74 -13.69
C ASP A 609 15.22 14.34 -13.78
N THR A 610 14.56 13.41 -14.48
CA THR A 610 15.00 12.02 -14.64
C THR A 610 14.94 11.63 -16.12
N GLU A 611 16.08 11.34 -16.73
CA GLU A 611 16.12 10.70 -18.05
C GLU A 611 16.59 9.24 -17.92
N PRO A 612 15.77 8.25 -18.31
CA PRO A 612 14.38 8.35 -18.78
C PRO A 612 13.36 8.63 -17.65
N THR A 613 12.26 9.31 -17.96
CA THR A 613 11.14 9.54 -17.02
C THR A 613 10.18 8.36 -17.03
N TYR A 614 9.85 7.85 -15.85
CA TYR A 614 8.87 6.77 -15.67
C TYR A 614 8.09 6.97 -14.37
N LEU A 615 6.97 6.28 -14.24
CA LEU A 615 6.22 6.17 -12.98
C LEU A 615 5.91 4.70 -12.69
N ALA A 616 6.33 4.19 -11.54
CA ALA A 616 5.90 2.88 -11.09
C ALA A 616 4.46 2.93 -10.54
N VAL A 617 3.66 1.92 -10.86
CA VAL A 617 2.33 1.68 -10.28
C VAL A 617 2.35 0.35 -9.55
N TYR A 618 1.86 0.34 -8.32
CA TYR A 618 1.84 -0.83 -7.45
C TYR A 618 0.40 -1.18 -7.07
N ALA A 619 0.10 -2.48 -7.04
CA ALA A 619 -1.16 -3.02 -6.56
C ALA A 619 -0.92 -4.25 -5.67
N SER A 620 -1.30 -4.17 -4.41
CA SER A 620 -1.25 -5.32 -3.50
C SER A 620 -2.59 -6.05 -3.52
N VAL A 621 -2.56 -7.34 -3.86
CA VAL A 621 -3.70 -8.26 -3.86
C VAL A 621 -3.48 -9.31 -2.78
N SER A 622 -4.31 -9.29 -1.75
CA SER A 622 -4.15 -10.18 -0.60
C SER A 622 -5.49 -10.62 -0.03
N ARG A 623 -5.45 -11.68 0.76
CA ARG A 623 -6.54 -12.13 1.63
C ARG A 623 -6.03 -12.09 3.07
N GLY A 624 -6.39 -11.02 3.78
CA GLY A 624 -5.66 -10.65 4.99
C GLY A 624 -4.18 -10.40 4.66
N TYR A 625 -3.28 -11.04 5.40
CA TYR A 625 -1.83 -10.96 5.18
C TYR A 625 -1.28 -11.98 4.15
N VAL A 626 -2.11 -12.88 3.62
CA VAL A 626 -1.69 -13.88 2.64
C VAL A 626 -1.78 -13.30 1.22
N PRO A 627 -0.72 -13.41 0.40
CA PRO A 627 -0.74 -12.92 -0.98
C PRO A 627 -1.66 -13.78 -1.85
N VAL A 628 -2.34 -13.11 -2.79
CA VAL A 628 -3.06 -13.78 -3.89
C VAL A 628 -2.13 -13.76 -5.10
N LEU A 629 -1.75 -14.96 -5.56
CA LEU A 629 -0.85 -15.16 -6.69
C LEU A 629 -1.65 -15.46 -7.96
N GLY A 630 -1.10 -15.18 -9.13
CA GLY A 630 -1.72 -15.54 -10.43
C GLY A 630 -3.00 -14.77 -10.79
N ALA A 631 -3.36 -13.72 -10.04
CA ALA A 631 -4.40 -12.78 -10.43
C ALA A 631 -4.01 -11.99 -11.69
N ARG A 632 -5.00 -11.57 -12.49
CA ARG A 632 -4.80 -10.60 -13.57
C ARG A 632 -5.02 -9.22 -13.00
N VAL A 633 -4.00 -8.37 -13.07
CA VAL A 633 -4.01 -7.01 -12.52
C VAL A 633 -3.74 -6.01 -13.63
N GLU A 634 -4.68 -5.12 -13.86
CA GLU A 634 -4.61 -4.08 -14.91
C GLU A 634 -4.80 -2.71 -14.28
N ALA A 635 -3.84 -1.81 -14.47
CA ALA A 635 -4.01 -0.41 -14.12
C ALA A 635 -4.48 0.39 -15.34
N VAL A 636 -5.53 1.18 -15.14
CA VAL A 636 -6.09 2.10 -16.14
C VAL A 636 -5.71 3.52 -15.73
N VAL A 637 -4.88 4.15 -16.55
CA VAL A 637 -4.41 5.52 -16.37
C VAL A 637 -5.22 6.45 -17.27
N VAL A 638 -5.97 7.39 -16.69
CA VAL A 638 -6.61 8.46 -17.47
C VAL A 638 -5.62 9.62 -17.59
N ARG A 639 -5.35 10.02 -18.83
CA ARG A 639 -4.39 11.08 -19.16
C ARG A 639 -5.07 12.45 -19.19
N PRO A 640 -4.32 13.57 -19.08
CA PRO A 640 -4.88 14.93 -19.20
C PRO A 640 -5.62 15.19 -20.52
N THR A 641 -5.30 14.43 -21.56
CA THR A 641 -5.96 14.45 -22.86
C THR A 641 -7.35 13.80 -22.87
N GLY A 642 -7.76 13.17 -21.76
CA GLY A 642 -9.07 12.53 -21.55
C GLY A 642 -9.14 11.06 -21.98
N ASP A 643 -8.18 10.60 -22.77
CA ASP A 643 -8.09 9.20 -23.16
C ASP A 643 -7.39 8.34 -22.08
N THR A 644 -7.63 7.04 -22.14
CA THR A 644 -7.12 6.07 -21.16
C THR A 644 -6.04 5.19 -21.74
N HIS A 645 -5.03 4.88 -20.94
CA HIS A 645 -3.98 3.92 -21.25
C HIS A 645 -4.00 2.79 -20.22
N GLN A 646 -3.91 1.54 -20.68
CA GLN A 646 -3.90 0.36 -19.82
C GLN A 646 -2.49 -0.17 -19.70
N ILE A 647 -2.09 -0.55 -18.48
CA ILE A 647 -0.83 -1.24 -18.21
C ILE A 647 -1.12 -2.51 -17.42
N THR A 648 -0.44 -3.60 -17.76
CA THR A 648 -0.47 -4.84 -16.99
C THR A 648 0.52 -4.74 -15.84
N LEU A 649 0.09 -5.09 -14.63
CA LEU A 649 0.97 -5.18 -13.47
C LEU A 649 1.30 -6.65 -13.20
N LEU A 650 2.56 -6.96 -12.90
CA LEU A 650 3.07 -8.33 -12.73
C LEU A 650 3.70 -8.52 -11.34
N ASP A 651 3.57 -9.72 -10.79
CA ASP A 651 4.17 -10.19 -9.54
C ASP A 651 5.18 -11.31 -9.89
N ASP A 652 6.26 -10.93 -10.58
CA ASP A 652 7.23 -11.84 -11.20
C ASP A 652 8.69 -11.67 -10.75
N GLY A 653 8.96 -10.67 -9.90
CA GLY A 653 10.25 -10.28 -9.36
C GLY A 653 11.16 -9.54 -10.35
N THR A 654 10.60 -8.95 -11.41
CA THR A 654 11.36 -8.23 -12.43
C THR A 654 10.91 -6.79 -12.66
N GLY A 655 11.86 -5.93 -13.05
CA GLY A 655 11.58 -4.55 -13.43
C GLY A 655 11.04 -3.72 -12.26
N ALA A 656 9.75 -3.34 -12.34
CA ALA A 656 9.07 -2.58 -11.29
C ALA A 656 8.73 -3.44 -10.06
N ASP A 657 8.65 -4.76 -10.23
CA ASP A 657 8.43 -5.69 -9.14
C ASP A 657 9.76 -6.21 -8.58
N VAL A 658 9.96 -6.00 -7.29
CA VAL A 658 11.24 -6.30 -6.62
C VAL A 658 11.22 -7.64 -5.88
N THR A 659 10.04 -8.24 -5.69
CA THR A 659 9.87 -9.49 -4.92
C THR A 659 8.85 -10.38 -5.61
N LYS A 660 9.30 -11.52 -6.12
CA LYS A 660 8.40 -12.46 -6.80
C LYS A 660 7.41 -13.14 -5.84
N HIS A 661 6.16 -13.23 -6.27
CA HIS A 661 5.06 -13.92 -5.61
C HIS A 661 4.81 -13.45 -4.18
N ASP A 662 4.86 -12.13 -3.95
CA ASP A 662 4.56 -11.53 -2.65
C ASP A 662 3.19 -10.84 -2.61
N GLY A 663 2.41 -10.99 -3.69
CA GLY A 663 1.10 -10.39 -3.87
C GLY A 663 1.15 -8.91 -4.22
N VAL A 664 2.31 -8.33 -4.53
CA VAL A 664 2.46 -6.98 -5.06
C VAL A 664 2.72 -7.05 -6.56
N TYR A 665 1.73 -6.60 -7.31
CA TYR A 665 1.80 -6.49 -8.75
C TYR A 665 2.27 -5.10 -9.12
N SER A 666 3.32 -5.01 -9.95
CA SER A 666 3.96 -3.73 -10.27
C SER A 666 4.21 -3.57 -11.78
N GLY A 667 4.30 -2.34 -12.24
CA GLY A 667 4.57 -2.01 -13.64
C GLY A 667 4.93 -0.55 -13.85
N TYR A 668 5.66 -0.25 -14.94
CA TYR A 668 6.01 1.12 -15.29
C TYR A 668 5.00 1.74 -16.26
N PHE A 669 4.62 2.98 -15.99
CA PHE A 669 3.89 3.84 -16.89
C PHE A 669 4.85 4.80 -17.60
N LEU A 670 4.86 4.74 -18.94
CA LEU A 670 5.72 5.54 -19.82
C LEU A 670 4.93 6.42 -20.79
N ALA A 671 3.63 6.16 -20.95
CA ALA A 671 2.79 6.77 -21.99
C ALA A 671 2.25 8.16 -21.61
N PHE A 672 3.13 9.06 -21.14
CA PHE A 672 2.80 10.46 -20.86
C PHE A 672 2.31 11.18 -22.13
N SER A 673 1.34 12.10 -21.99
CA SER A 673 0.75 12.81 -23.14
C SER A 673 0.83 14.35 -23.04
N ALA A 674 0.78 14.90 -21.82
CA ALA A 674 0.87 16.34 -21.55
C ALA A 674 1.17 16.61 -20.07
N ASP A 675 1.56 17.85 -19.76
CA ASP A 675 1.50 18.38 -18.39
C ASP A 675 0.06 18.32 -17.87
N GLY A 676 -0.10 18.02 -16.58
CA GLY A 676 -1.42 17.94 -15.94
C GLY A 676 -1.57 16.75 -14.99
N ARG A 677 -2.81 16.49 -14.57
CA ARG A 677 -3.17 15.42 -13.65
C ARG A 677 -3.45 14.11 -14.40
N TYR A 678 -2.91 13.03 -13.87
CA TYR A 678 -3.19 11.67 -14.29
C TYR A 678 -3.87 10.94 -13.14
N SER A 679 -4.95 10.23 -13.42
CA SER A 679 -5.64 9.40 -12.42
C SER A 679 -5.41 7.92 -12.74
N VAL A 680 -5.22 7.11 -11.69
CA VAL A 680 -4.95 5.68 -11.82
C VAL A 680 -6.04 4.90 -11.08
N SER A 681 -6.60 3.91 -11.75
CA SER A 681 -7.46 2.88 -11.13
C SER A 681 -6.91 1.50 -11.44
N VAL A 682 -7.12 0.53 -10.56
CA VAL A 682 -6.64 -0.84 -10.73
C VAL A 682 -7.80 -1.80 -10.69
N ARG A 683 -7.88 -2.65 -11.71
CA ARG A 683 -8.85 -3.74 -11.85
C ARG A 683 -8.16 -5.06 -11.64
N VAL A 684 -8.78 -5.93 -10.86
CA VAL A 684 -8.23 -7.26 -10.54
C VAL A 684 -9.30 -8.32 -10.71
N ASP A 685 -8.91 -9.43 -11.33
CA ASP A 685 -9.72 -10.65 -11.36
C ASP A 685 -8.86 -11.92 -11.19
N ASP A 686 -9.54 -13.06 -11.16
CA ASP A 686 -8.98 -14.38 -10.88
C ASP A 686 -8.05 -14.93 -11.98
N GLY A 687 -7.73 -14.13 -13.01
CA GLY A 687 -6.77 -14.52 -14.05
C GLY A 687 -7.26 -15.70 -14.89
N ASN A 688 -8.58 -15.82 -15.09
CA ASN A 688 -9.23 -16.99 -15.69
C ASN A 688 -9.01 -18.28 -14.87
N GLY A 689 -9.24 -18.20 -13.56
CA GLY A 689 -9.12 -19.32 -12.62
C GLY A 689 -7.69 -19.75 -12.30
N GLN A 690 -6.70 -18.87 -12.53
CA GLN A 690 -5.30 -19.08 -12.17
C GLN A 690 -4.96 -18.51 -10.79
N ALA A 691 -5.82 -17.64 -10.23
CA ALA A 691 -5.56 -17.03 -8.95
C ALA A 691 -5.59 -18.05 -7.80
N GLU A 692 -4.53 -18.04 -7.00
CA GLU A 692 -4.27 -18.97 -5.90
C GLU A 692 -3.90 -18.21 -4.63
N ILE A 693 -4.28 -18.75 -3.47
CA ILE A 693 -3.79 -18.33 -2.16
C ILE A 693 -2.85 -19.37 -1.60
N VAL A 694 -1.90 -18.90 -0.79
CA VAL A 694 -0.90 -19.75 -0.16
C VAL A 694 -1.38 -20.18 1.22
N ALA A 695 -1.59 -21.47 1.42
CA ALA A 695 -1.87 -22.07 2.71
C ALA A 695 -0.58 -22.72 3.25
N VAL A 696 -0.16 -22.33 4.44
CA VAL A 696 1.07 -22.85 5.06
C VAL A 696 0.72 -23.77 6.22
N SER A 697 1.38 -24.93 6.28
CA SER A 697 1.28 -25.87 7.40
C SER A 697 2.68 -26.25 7.92
N GLY A 698 2.84 -26.26 9.24
CA GLY A 698 4.13 -26.47 9.91
C GLY A 698 4.48 -25.33 10.87
N GLN A 699 5.62 -25.44 11.56
CA GLN A 699 6.13 -24.40 12.47
C GLN A 699 7.15 -23.55 11.70
N LEU A 700 6.85 -22.26 11.50
CA LEU A 700 7.68 -21.33 10.75
C LEU A 700 8.63 -20.57 11.67
N GLY A 701 9.91 -20.52 11.30
CA GLY A 701 10.94 -19.69 11.92
C GLY A 701 11.62 -18.76 10.93
N GLY A 702 10.87 -18.09 10.05
CA GLY A 702 11.40 -17.06 9.13
C GLY A 702 11.79 -17.55 7.72
N THR A 703 10.85 -18.07 6.93
CA THR A 703 11.10 -18.54 5.55
C THR A 703 10.84 -17.51 4.46
N ALA A 704 10.16 -16.40 4.73
CA ALA A 704 9.64 -15.48 3.70
C ALA A 704 10.36 -14.12 3.61
N GLY A 705 11.64 -14.04 4.00
CA GLY A 705 12.40 -12.77 3.97
C GLY A 705 12.10 -11.84 5.15
N GLY A 706 11.90 -12.42 6.34
CA GLY A 706 11.95 -11.68 7.61
C GLY A 706 13.23 -12.02 8.37
N ALA A 707 13.44 -11.41 9.54
CA ALA A 707 14.64 -11.57 10.34
C ALA A 707 15.17 -13.03 10.42
N LEU A 708 16.44 -13.22 10.07
CA LEU A 708 17.08 -14.53 10.10
C LEU A 708 17.11 -15.12 11.53
N PRO A 709 16.60 -16.34 11.76
CA PRO A 709 16.68 -17.00 13.05
C PRO A 709 18.12 -17.47 13.37
N ILE A 710 18.41 -17.64 14.66
CA ILE A 710 19.67 -18.21 15.17
C ILE A 710 19.85 -19.65 14.72
N ASP A 711 18.78 -20.46 14.73
CA ASP A 711 18.81 -21.83 14.25
C ASP A 711 18.51 -21.87 12.74
N PRO A 712 19.52 -22.15 11.87
CA PRO A 712 19.30 -22.24 10.44
C PRO A 712 18.39 -23.43 10.05
N ALA A 713 18.04 -24.33 10.98
CA ALA A 713 17.17 -25.48 10.74
C ALA A 713 15.68 -25.15 10.88
N ALA A 714 15.33 -23.99 11.46
CA ALA A 714 13.96 -23.65 11.87
C ALA A 714 12.92 -23.65 10.73
N ASN A 715 13.36 -23.81 9.49
CA ASN A 715 12.63 -23.51 8.27
C ASN A 715 12.43 -24.71 7.32
N LEU A 716 12.89 -25.90 7.67
CA LEU A 716 12.95 -27.05 6.74
C LEU A 716 11.71 -27.94 6.73
N ASN A 717 10.79 -27.76 7.68
CA ASN A 717 9.58 -28.59 7.84
C ASN A 717 8.30 -27.83 7.49
N VAL A 718 8.37 -26.90 6.55
CA VAL A 718 7.23 -26.08 6.11
C VAL A 718 6.63 -26.70 4.85
N THR A 719 5.34 -27.01 4.90
CA THR A 719 4.60 -27.44 3.71
C THR A 719 3.71 -26.30 3.24
N VAL A 720 3.85 -25.95 1.97
CA VAL A 720 3.15 -24.84 1.34
C VAL A 720 2.20 -25.43 0.31
N GLU A 721 0.91 -25.30 0.57
CA GLU A 721 -0.14 -25.71 -0.36
C GLU A 721 -0.70 -24.48 -1.07
N ARG A 722 -0.89 -24.59 -2.38
CA ARG A 722 -1.58 -23.56 -3.15
C ARG A 722 -3.03 -23.97 -3.33
N GLN A 723 -3.94 -23.10 -2.93
CA GLN A 723 -5.36 -23.32 -3.05
C GLN A 723 -5.93 -22.33 -4.06
N LYS A 724 -6.68 -22.84 -5.05
CA LYS A 724 -7.38 -21.97 -5.98
C LYS A 724 -8.39 -21.10 -5.25
N THR A 725 -8.44 -19.84 -5.63
CA THR A 725 -9.50 -18.92 -5.21
C THR A 725 -10.80 -19.23 -5.93
N ASP A 726 -11.93 -18.82 -5.34
CA ASP A 726 -13.17 -18.66 -6.12
C ASP A 726 -12.95 -17.56 -7.16
N GLN A 727 -13.77 -17.54 -8.23
CA GLN A 727 -13.72 -16.44 -9.18
C GLN A 727 -14.11 -15.12 -8.49
N PHE A 728 -13.33 -14.08 -8.69
CA PHE A 728 -13.55 -12.79 -8.06
C PHE A 728 -13.23 -11.64 -9.01
N GLN A 729 -13.82 -10.49 -8.72
CA GLN A 729 -13.46 -9.21 -9.29
C GLN A 729 -13.35 -8.16 -8.18
N ARG A 730 -12.37 -7.26 -8.32
CA ARG A 730 -12.14 -6.11 -7.44
C ARG A 730 -11.72 -4.91 -8.27
N ILE A 731 -12.05 -3.73 -7.78
CA ILE A 731 -11.53 -2.47 -8.30
C ILE A 731 -11.13 -1.56 -7.14
N THR A 732 -10.06 -0.79 -7.32
CA THR A 732 -9.65 0.26 -6.39
C THR A 732 -9.04 1.44 -7.13
N GLN A 733 -8.97 2.59 -6.47
CA GLN A 733 -8.19 3.73 -6.94
C GLN A 733 -6.70 3.52 -6.58
N GLY A 734 -5.82 3.90 -7.51
CA GLY A 734 -4.36 3.91 -7.36
C GLY A 734 -3.78 5.28 -7.06
N GLY A 735 -4.63 6.30 -6.93
CA GLY A 735 -4.23 7.68 -6.63
C GLY A 735 -4.06 8.54 -7.89
N VAL A 736 -3.39 9.69 -7.69
CA VAL A 736 -3.21 10.74 -8.70
C VAL A 736 -1.77 11.19 -8.69
N PHE A 737 -1.25 11.52 -9.86
CA PHE A 737 0.03 12.21 -9.99
C PHE A 737 -0.06 13.37 -10.97
N ALA A 738 0.76 14.39 -10.74
CA ALA A 738 0.90 15.55 -11.62
C ALA A 738 2.22 15.46 -12.42
N LEU A 739 2.14 15.63 -13.73
CA LEU A 739 3.30 15.75 -14.61
C LEU A 739 3.59 17.22 -14.92
N LYS A 740 4.87 17.59 -14.89
CA LYS A 740 5.39 18.90 -15.32
C LYS A 740 6.55 18.75 -16.29
N GLY A 741 6.73 19.74 -17.16
CA GLY A 741 7.89 19.84 -18.03
C GLY A 741 7.83 18.94 -19.27
N TYR A 742 6.65 18.41 -19.62
CA TYR A 742 6.47 17.55 -20.78
C TYR A 742 6.82 18.32 -22.08
N PRO A 743 7.70 17.76 -22.94
CA PRO A 743 8.19 18.46 -24.12
C PRO A 743 7.05 18.74 -25.11
N ARG A 744 7.02 19.97 -25.65
CA ARG A 744 6.15 20.31 -26.78
C ARG A 744 6.68 19.63 -28.03
N VAL A 745 6.11 18.49 -28.39
CA VAL A 745 6.47 17.75 -29.60
C VAL A 745 6.21 18.63 -30.83
N ILE A 746 7.26 18.97 -31.58
CA ILE A 746 7.15 19.65 -32.88
C ILE A 746 6.71 18.61 -33.91
N PRO A 747 5.71 18.88 -34.77
CA PRO A 747 5.31 17.94 -35.82
C PRO A 747 6.53 17.54 -36.69
N GLY A 748 6.89 16.25 -36.65
CA GLY A 748 8.03 15.69 -37.39
C GLY A 748 9.33 15.48 -36.58
N GLY A 749 9.38 15.89 -35.32
CA GLY A 749 10.44 15.53 -34.37
C GLY A 749 9.89 14.56 -33.33
N GLY A 750 10.08 13.26 -33.53
CA GLY A 750 9.80 12.28 -32.48
C GLY A 750 10.70 12.53 -31.27
N LEU A 751 10.23 12.15 -30.08
CA LEU A 751 11.12 12.03 -28.92
C LEU A 751 12.15 10.94 -29.26
N SER A 752 13.42 11.21 -29.01
CA SER A 752 14.44 10.16 -29.13
C SER A 752 14.12 9.12 -28.08
N ASP A 753 14.03 7.85 -28.49
CA ASP A 753 14.01 6.76 -27.54
C ASP A 753 15.37 6.72 -26.82
N ILE A 754 15.31 6.92 -25.50
CA ILE A 754 16.46 6.94 -24.58
C ILE A 754 16.21 5.99 -23.40
N THR A 755 15.11 5.23 -23.43
CA THR A 755 14.71 4.38 -22.31
C THR A 755 15.43 3.04 -22.46
N PRO A 756 16.27 2.63 -21.49
CA PRO A 756 16.92 1.34 -21.58
C PRO A 756 15.98 0.22 -21.09
N PRO A 757 16.24 -1.03 -21.49
CA PRO A 757 15.66 -2.20 -20.86
C PRO A 757 15.96 -2.26 -19.35
N SER A 758 15.08 -2.92 -18.60
CA SER A 758 15.30 -3.19 -17.17
C SER A 758 16.55 -4.05 -16.96
N ARG A 759 17.21 -3.92 -15.82
CA ARG A 759 18.31 -4.82 -15.46
C ARG A 759 17.79 -6.24 -15.27
N ILE A 760 18.47 -7.22 -15.88
CA ILE A 760 18.23 -8.65 -15.61
C ILE A 760 18.78 -8.98 -14.22
N THR A 761 17.90 -9.39 -13.30
CA THR A 761 18.22 -9.69 -11.90
C THR A 761 18.24 -11.19 -11.58
N ASP A 762 17.74 -12.03 -12.48
CA ASP A 762 17.49 -13.46 -12.23
C ASP A 762 18.34 -14.41 -13.10
N LEU A 763 19.42 -13.89 -13.72
CA LEU A 763 20.33 -14.68 -14.53
C LEU A 763 21.00 -15.78 -13.69
N ARG A 764 20.80 -17.04 -14.09
CA ARG A 764 21.34 -18.20 -13.37
C ARG A 764 21.80 -19.32 -14.29
N VAL A 765 22.72 -20.13 -13.78
CA VAL A 765 23.13 -21.40 -14.37
C VAL A 765 22.12 -22.48 -13.97
N THR A 766 21.54 -23.17 -14.94
CA THR A 766 20.56 -24.25 -14.70
C THR A 766 21.14 -25.65 -14.84
N SER A 767 22.19 -25.81 -15.65
CA SER A 767 22.93 -27.07 -15.75
C SER A 767 24.35 -26.86 -16.24
N VAL A 768 25.27 -27.70 -15.75
CA VAL A 768 26.65 -27.78 -16.21
C VAL A 768 26.90 -29.20 -16.70
N SER A 769 27.46 -29.35 -17.90
CA SER A 769 27.94 -30.63 -18.41
C SER A 769 29.46 -30.57 -18.53
N PHE A 770 30.15 -31.25 -17.61
CA PHE A 770 31.61 -31.39 -17.67
C PHE A 770 32.05 -32.24 -18.87
N GLU A 771 31.28 -33.29 -19.20
CA GLU A 771 31.56 -34.16 -20.35
C GLU A 771 31.48 -33.38 -21.67
N ASN A 772 30.47 -32.52 -21.84
CA ASN A 772 30.26 -31.75 -23.07
C ASN A 772 30.94 -30.37 -23.03
N SER A 773 31.50 -29.97 -21.89
CA SER A 773 32.03 -28.61 -21.65
C SER A 773 31.01 -27.50 -21.96
N THR A 774 29.74 -27.70 -21.56
CA THR A 774 28.65 -26.75 -21.80
C THR A 774 28.01 -26.26 -20.50
N VAL A 775 27.54 -25.01 -20.51
CA VAL A 775 26.77 -24.39 -19.43
C VAL A 775 25.44 -23.88 -19.99
N THR A 776 24.33 -24.19 -19.31
CA THR A 776 23.00 -23.70 -19.68
C THR A 776 22.61 -22.53 -18.78
N LEU A 777 22.26 -21.40 -19.39
CA LEU A 777 21.84 -20.18 -18.69
C LEU A 777 20.33 -19.98 -18.84
N SER A 778 19.70 -19.39 -17.83
CA SER A 778 18.29 -18.99 -17.83
C SER A 778 18.16 -17.62 -17.19
N TRP A 779 17.28 -16.78 -17.74
CA TRP A 779 16.90 -15.46 -17.21
C TRP A 779 15.54 -15.06 -17.75
N THR A 780 14.90 -14.09 -17.11
CA THR A 780 13.66 -13.49 -17.61
C THR A 780 13.99 -12.42 -18.63
N ALA A 781 13.37 -12.51 -19.82
CA ALA A 781 13.52 -11.49 -20.85
C ALA A 781 12.81 -10.20 -20.40
N VAL A 782 13.53 -9.09 -20.44
CA VAL A 782 12.99 -7.76 -20.16
C VAL A 782 12.46 -7.12 -21.45
N GLY A 783 11.71 -6.03 -21.31
CA GLY A 783 11.16 -5.26 -22.43
C GLY A 783 12.21 -4.44 -23.18
N ASP A 784 11.78 -3.71 -24.22
CA ASP A 784 12.62 -2.71 -24.91
C ASP A 784 12.77 -1.47 -24.03
N ASP A 785 11.63 -0.95 -23.53
CA ASP A 785 11.56 0.17 -22.60
C ASP A 785 11.30 -0.35 -21.17
N PHE A 786 12.33 -0.42 -20.33
CA PHE A 786 12.27 -1.11 -19.04
C PHE A 786 11.76 -2.56 -19.17
N ASN A 787 10.57 -2.87 -18.62
CA ASN A 787 9.90 -4.17 -18.76
C ASN A 787 8.65 -4.09 -19.65
N VAL A 788 8.53 -3.04 -20.48
CA VAL A 788 7.42 -2.78 -21.40
C VAL A 788 7.87 -3.05 -22.85
N ASN A 789 6.93 -3.40 -23.76
CA ASN A 789 7.19 -3.60 -25.20
C ASN A 789 8.16 -4.76 -25.49
N GLY A 790 8.00 -5.91 -24.81
CA GLY A 790 8.84 -7.09 -25.01
C GLY A 790 8.58 -7.83 -26.34
N PRO A 791 9.43 -8.81 -26.72
CA PRO A 791 9.38 -9.50 -28.02
C PRO A 791 8.10 -10.33 -28.30
N GLY A 792 7.13 -10.34 -27.39
CA GLY A 792 5.79 -10.94 -27.57
C GLY A 792 4.68 -9.94 -27.89
N GLU A 793 4.96 -8.62 -27.90
CA GLU A 793 4.00 -7.54 -28.18
C GLU A 793 4.22 -6.86 -29.55
N MET A 794 5.05 -7.45 -30.42
CA MET A 794 5.22 -7.05 -31.83
C MET A 794 4.32 -7.82 -32.80
#